data_AF-A0A7C6T8S5-F1
#
_entry.id   AF-A0A7C6T8S5-F1
#
_cell.length_a   1.000
_cell.length_b   1.000
_cell.length_c   1.000
_cell.angle_alpha   90.00
_cell.angle_beta   90.00
_cell.angle_gamma   90.00
#
_symmetry.space_group_name_H-M   'P 1'
#
loop_
_entity.id
_entity.type
_entity.pdbx_description
1 polymer ?
#
loop_
_entity_poly.entity_id
_entity_poly.type
_entity_poly.pdbx_seq_one_letter_code
_entity_poly.pdbx_strand_id
1 'polypeptide(L)'
;MPLVTNIARIGIAGLLALGVAMPGQIEAAEIRLDPGRLRLQVDEASGRITRVEASGANLTAPDAVSRSGFALADGPKAECVPVTCRVTPRGAGGLLWDGQAGALRIACQSRPVGRGIEFSGSVDDPRGTDGTDHAVTLRFALPVKLEGWRMDRDLDRSWPLRGDSHRSPASPCPWGRGRGELWPVVAVACEKASLGLGCRLDEPRCFRVTYDGPSQLLSIEIDFALASVAKQPRKAGFRFLLLARPDSWGLRGCLADYYATYPELFRKRTELAGGWFAWGDLLSLAAPAVDFGLVFHEGPKDANARLHSLALGAATFPYIEPLMYQLPMGDFDRAPVRAEIEERIRLWSKPLDPLPKMHRGHYDQTRCAATLASGIRDPDGSLHIAAISQYPWIAGTRWAAQLALNVDPEIPGGAGELYLAEERENIKSETWGEGRYLDSFSSHANKIDYAPDHLAHADHPLIWKADEQAPGGFRVGQPVAAAAFEYAQGLRELLDTRGKLILVNQYGHGAPAPFHVFDCLGKEYWVPGAGRLLQRYRATSYQKVVSNLPRNEPISDRQLREFLVYGIFPGGYGRPGWGEEGMRATYRQVVPLLRLQHRLGWEPVPHAVAKESGVLIERFGGTGGKPLCLAVHSRWGAKVVTLTLDHAALGLPGALWCHELVSDDPVTWVTEAGQTEIQLGLASGETRLLAVGDARTHAAIARILAEDRLRDARLCTAEYRLREGRAHLLERHLQTASHENASALLSLAERVTGGHALDQRIAELLREAARWARAAEKPEPRRPRPVTVPPPDPRSAGIPWKEDFSQGLREERWSVPRNAKSRIEVKDGRLEMELSSEETSAAITTRRTFDFGEQPLEFRWRFQFNHAGHEWYLMQGVRLAPEASDDGYILFRIDPGIRVRLENADTPPSNFEFSLTPYESFATNVPHQVRLVLTPERFFLEMDGKRLGEGEHDCHFTQAAITLSVSTGHKGRGDVVWW
;
A
#
# COMPACT_ATOMS: atom_id res chain seq x y z
N MET A 1 70.40 -38.06 22.70
CA MET A 1 70.75 -36.84 23.46
C MET A 1 69.52 -36.43 24.26
N PRO A 2 69.63 -36.31 25.59
CA PRO A 2 68.54 -36.60 26.52
C PRO A 2 68.06 -35.36 27.31
N LEU A 3 66.92 -35.46 27.98
CA LEU A 3 66.76 -35.41 29.45
C LEU A 3 65.25 -35.26 29.76
N VAL A 4 64.53 -36.29 30.24
CA VAL A 4 64.48 -36.80 31.65
C VAL A 4 63.55 -35.88 32.49
N THR A 5 62.43 -36.29 33.10
CA THR A 5 62.20 -37.42 34.06
C THR A 5 60.67 -37.59 34.29
N ASN A 6 60.07 -38.79 34.16
CA ASN A 6 59.64 -39.77 35.20
C ASN A 6 58.84 -39.18 36.40
N ILE A 7 57.75 -39.78 36.92
CA ILE A 7 57.54 -41.11 37.53
C ILE A 7 55.99 -41.35 37.62
N ALA A 8 55.40 -42.43 37.05
CA ALA A 8 55.09 -43.77 37.62
C ALA A 8 53.92 -43.79 38.67
N ARG A 9 52.97 -44.74 38.82
CA ARG A 9 52.86 -46.21 38.62
C ARG A 9 51.36 -46.68 38.69
N ILE A 10 51.01 -47.77 37.98
CA ILE A 10 50.35 -49.06 38.38
C ILE A 10 49.15 -49.01 39.38
N GLY A 11 48.01 -49.71 39.27
CA GLY A 11 47.44 -50.75 38.38
C GLY A 11 46.17 -51.41 39.01
N ILE A 12 45.42 -52.17 38.18
CA ILE A 12 44.52 -53.34 38.45
C ILE A 12 43.26 -53.21 39.35
N ALA A 13 42.17 -53.86 38.87
CA ALA A 13 40.86 -54.19 39.46
C ALA A 13 39.78 -53.08 39.38
N GLY A 14 38.55 -53.28 38.93
CA GLY A 14 37.71 -54.49 38.83
C GLY A 14 36.44 -54.27 39.66
N LEU A 15 35.27 -54.37 39.00
CA LEU A 15 33.88 -54.43 39.53
C LEU A 15 33.05 -53.13 39.68
N LEU A 16 31.93 -53.16 38.93
CA LEU A 16 30.56 -52.76 39.30
C LEU A 16 30.31 -51.30 39.74
N ALA A 17 29.76 -50.52 38.81
CA ALA A 17 28.66 -49.63 39.12
C ALA A 17 27.68 -49.60 37.95
N LEU A 18 26.54 -50.29 38.14
CA LEU A 18 25.30 -50.03 37.41
C LEU A 18 24.93 -48.55 37.64
N GLY A 19 25.27 -47.70 36.67
CA GLY A 19 24.85 -46.32 36.60
C GLY A 19 23.65 -46.21 35.68
N VAL A 20 22.49 -45.98 36.29
CA VAL A 20 21.21 -45.62 35.66
C VAL A 20 21.41 -44.76 34.41
N ALA A 21 20.84 -45.19 33.28
CA ALA A 21 20.70 -44.36 32.11
C ALA A 21 19.90 -43.10 32.50
N MET A 22 20.61 -41.98 32.67
CA MET A 22 19.99 -40.66 32.71
C MET A 22 19.19 -40.47 31.41
N PRO A 23 17.96 -39.93 31.44
CA PRO A 23 17.26 -39.53 30.22
C PRO A 23 18.19 -38.61 29.43
N GLY A 24 18.36 -38.93 28.14
CA GLY A 24 19.38 -38.34 27.28
C GLY A 24 19.43 -36.82 27.35
N GLN A 25 20.65 -36.27 27.40
CA GLN A 25 20.86 -34.88 27.01
C GLN A 25 20.34 -34.74 25.58
N ILE A 26 19.26 -33.98 25.43
CA ILE A 26 18.84 -33.48 24.13
C ILE A 26 19.97 -32.61 23.61
N GLU A 27 20.64 -33.03 22.54
CA GLU A 27 21.55 -32.17 21.80
C GLU A 27 20.71 -31.04 21.18
N ALA A 28 21.03 -29.80 21.55
CA ALA A 28 20.28 -28.62 21.17
C ALA A 28 21.19 -27.64 20.42
N ALA A 29 20.81 -27.36 19.18
CA ALA A 29 21.43 -26.34 18.36
C ALA A 29 20.84 -24.97 18.70
N GLU A 30 21.58 -23.91 18.37
CA GLU A 30 21.19 -22.56 18.74
C GLU A 30 21.54 -21.56 17.65
N ILE A 31 20.64 -20.61 17.43
CA ILE A 31 20.88 -19.44 16.59
C ILE A 31 20.57 -18.17 17.40
N ARG A 32 21.49 -17.21 17.35
CA ARG A 32 21.38 -15.92 18.06
C ARG A 32 21.50 -14.77 17.08
N LEU A 33 20.67 -13.76 17.27
CA LEU A 33 20.82 -12.43 16.68
C LEU A 33 21.32 -11.50 17.77
N ASP A 34 22.60 -11.10 17.72
CA ASP A 34 23.31 -10.31 18.73
C ASP A 34 23.11 -10.81 20.20
N PRO A 35 23.99 -10.46 21.15
CA PRO A 35 23.71 -10.75 22.55
C PRO A 35 22.46 -9.97 23.03
N GLY A 36 21.35 -10.68 23.23
CA GLY A 36 20.15 -10.16 23.91
C GLY A 36 18.97 -9.74 23.02
N ARG A 37 19.10 -9.67 21.68
CA ARG A 37 17.95 -9.33 20.81
C ARG A 37 17.04 -10.53 20.56
N LEU A 38 17.60 -11.64 20.07
CA LEU A 38 16.86 -12.89 19.84
C LEU A 38 17.74 -14.11 20.04
N ARG A 39 17.19 -15.12 20.68
CA ARG A 39 17.76 -16.46 20.80
C ARG A 39 16.69 -17.49 20.48
N LEU A 40 17.00 -18.38 19.54
CA LEU A 40 16.21 -19.58 19.29
C LEU A 40 17.05 -20.81 19.67
N GLN A 41 16.52 -21.63 20.55
CA GLN A 41 17.06 -22.98 20.79
C GLN A 41 16.22 -23.99 20.03
N VAL A 42 16.90 -24.94 19.40
CA VAL A 42 16.32 -25.91 18.47
C VAL A 42 16.78 -27.30 18.88
N ASP A 43 15.84 -28.23 18.98
CA ASP A 43 16.15 -29.66 19.15
C ASP A 43 16.77 -30.23 17.86
N GLU A 44 17.97 -30.79 17.95
CA GLU A 44 18.73 -31.24 16.76
C GLU A 44 18.09 -32.43 16.04
N ALA A 45 17.34 -33.26 16.75
CA ALA A 45 16.73 -34.46 16.20
C ALA A 45 15.40 -34.18 15.47
N SER A 46 14.62 -33.21 15.94
CA SER A 46 13.27 -32.94 15.46
C SER A 46 13.07 -31.59 14.79
N GLY A 47 13.95 -30.62 15.03
CA GLY A 47 13.81 -29.26 14.55
C GLY A 47 12.69 -28.49 15.26
N ARG A 48 12.28 -28.92 16.46
CA ARG A 48 11.35 -28.15 17.29
C ARG A 48 12.09 -26.99 17.96
N ILE A 49 11.43 -25.84 18.01
CA ILE A 49 11.94 -24.66 18.70
C ILE A 49 11.65 -24.84 20.19
N THR A 50 12.67 -25.26 20.94
CA THR A 50 12.53 -25.56 22.38
C THR A 50 12.59 -24.31 23.25
N ARG A 51 13.11 -23.20 22.71
CA ARG A 51 13.12 -21.91 23.40
C ARG A 51 13.11 -20.73 22.43
N VAL A 52 12.31 -19.72 22.76
CA VAL A 52 12.31 -18.40 22.13
C VAL A 52 12.57 -17.36 23.21
N GLU A 53 13.68 -16.63 23.11
CA GLU A 53 13.95 -15.46 23.94
C GLU A 53 14.09 -14.23 23.07
N ALA A 54 13.38 -13.16 23.39
CA ALA A 54 13.49 -11.88 22.69
C ALA A 54 13.67 -10.76 23.71
N SER A 55 14.68 -9.91 23.51
CA SER A 55 14.95 -8.75 24.35
C SER A 55 15.08 -9.11 25.85
N GLY A 56 15.70 -10.26 26.15
CA GLY A 56 15.88 -10.79 27.50
C GLY A 56 14.65 -11.46 28.13
N ALA A 57 13.50 -11.47 27.47
CA ALA A 57 12.29 -12.16 27.93
C ALA A 57 12.19 -13.56 27.28
N ASN A 58 11.94 -14.59 28.09
CA ASN A 58 11.56 -15.91 27.59
C ASN A 58 10.09 -15.90 27.19
N LEU A 59 9.81 -16.09 25.91
CA LEU A 59 8.46 -16.08 25.34
C LEU A 59 7.90 -17.47 25.13
N THR A 60 8.68 -18.51 25.40
CA THR A 60 8.37 -19.90 25.04
C THR A 60 7.06 -20.37 25.67
N ALA A 61 6.17 -20.91 24.83
CA ALA A 61 4.99 -21.68 25.24
C ALA A 61 5.32 -23.18 25.23
N PRO A 62 5.55 -23.84 26.39
CA PRO A 62 6.02 -25.22 26.43
C PRO A 62 5.08 -26.22 25.72
N ASP A 63 3.76 -26.04 25.88
CA ASP A 63 2.74 -26.92 25.30
C ASP A 63 2.62 -26.77 23.77
N ALA A 64 3.21 -25.72 23.20
CA ALA A 64 3.25 -25.47 21.77
C ALA A 64 4.55 -25.96 21.09
N VAL A 65 5.58 -26.34 21.87
CA VAL A 65 6.89 -26.75 21.33
C VAL A 65 6.77 -27.90 20.34
N SER A 66 5.92 -28.89 20.61
CA SER A 66 5.70 -30.05 19.73
C SER A 66 5.14 -29.70 18.35
N ARG A 67 4.51 -28.52 18.20
CA ARG A 67 3.90 -28.01 16.96
C ARG A 67 4.76 -26.94 16.26
N SER A 68 5.89 -26.55 16.85
CA SER A 68 6.79 -25.50 16.35
C SER A 68 7.75 -25.96 15.25
N GLY A 69 8.50 -25.02 14.68
CA GLY A 69 9.42 -25.27 13.56
C GLY A 69 8.65 -25.43 12.26
N PHE A 70 9.18 -26.24 11.34
CA PHE A 70 8.57 -26.46 10.02
C PHE A 70 7.38 -27.43 10.08
N ALA A 71 6.34 -27.11 9.32
CA ALA A 71 5.18 -27.97 9.03
C ALA A 71 4.80 -27.82 7.55
N LEU A 72 4.22 -28.87 6.97
CA LEU A 72 3.75 -28.89 5.58
C LEU A 72 2.29 -29.34 5.53
N ALA A 73 1.51 -28.71 4.67
CA ALA A 73 0.24 -29.25 4.19
C ALA A 73 0.36 -29.53 2.70
N ASP A 74 -0.13 -30.68 2.27
CA ASP A 74 -0.22 -31.08 0.87
C ASP A 74 -1.68 -31.28 0.50
N GLY A 75 -2.24 -30.31 -0.21
CA GLY A 75 -3.63 -30.25 -0.60
C GLY A 75 -4.34 -28.96 -0.12
N PRO A 76 -5.32 -28.46 -0.89
CA PRO A 76 -5.95 -27.16 -0.65
C PRO A 76 -6.73 -27.07 0.67
N LYS A 77 -7.22 -28.21 1.19
CA LYS A 77 -7.96 -28.31 2.46
C LYS A 77 -7.15 -29.05 3.54
N ALA A 78 -5.90 -29.44 3.27
CA ALA A 78 -5.09 -30.20 4.21
C ALA A 78 -4.62 -29.32 5.38
N GLU A 79 -4.50 -29.91 6.57
CA GLU A 79 -3.89 -29.27 7.73
C GLU A 79 -2.36 -29.36 7.68
N CYS A 80 -1.68 -28.37 8.27
CA CYS A 80 -0.22 -28.38 8.35
C CYS A 80 0.26 -29.41 9.39
N VAL A 81 0.94 -30.46 8.92
CA VAL A 81 1.55 -31.49 9.75
C VAL A 81 3.01 -31.12 10.06
N PRO A 82 3.45 -31.12 11.33
CA PRO A 82 4.83 -30.83 11.69
C PRO A 82 5.84 -31.77 11.02
N VAL A 83 6.89 -31.20 10.42
CA VAL A 83 8.00 -31.96 9.82
C VAL A 83 9.03 -32.25 10.90
N THR A 84 9.53 -33.47 10.98
CA THR A 84 10.71 -33.81 11.80
C THR A 84 11.94 -33.48 10.98
N CYS A 85 12.69 -32.45 11.41
CA CYS A 85 13.91 -32.01 10.72
C CYS A 85 15.14 -32.36 11.55
N ARG A 86 16.12 -33.03 10.95
CA ARG A 86 17.46 -33.08 11.50
C ARG A 86 18.09 -31.70 11.35
N VAL A 87 18.57 -31.14 12.45
CA VAL A 87 19.21 -29.82 12.47
C VAL A 87 20.68 -29.98 12.78
N THR A 88 21.54 -29.35 11.97
CA THR A 88 22.99 -29.38 12.17
C THR A 88 23.57 -27.96 12.18
N PRO A 89 24.40 -27.59 13.16
CA PRO A 89 25.09 -26.31 13.14
C PRO A 89 25.98 -26.14 11.90
N ARG A 90 25.99 -24.94 11.33
CA ARG A 90 26.86 -24.54 10.22
C ARG A 90 27.56 -23.23 10.58
N GLY A 91 28.79 -23.04 10.08
CA GLY A 91 29.65 -21.90 10.41
C GLY A 91 28.94 -20.53 10.43
N ALA A 92 29.46 -19.59 11.22
CA ALA A 92 28.89 -18.26 11.48
C ALA A 92 27.51 -18.26 12.18
N GLY A 93 27.22 -19.28 13.01
CA GLY A 93 26.01 -19.34 13.84
C GLY A 93 24.73 -19.67 13.06
N GLY A 94 24.86 -20.25 11.86
CA GLY A 94 23.73 -20.74 11.08
C GLY A 94 23.37 -22.19 11.40
N LEU A 95 22.19 -22.62 10.95
CA LEU A 95 21.70 -23.99 11.08
C LEU A 95 21.28 -24.53 9.71
N LEU A 96 21.50 -25.82 9.48
CA LEU A 96 20.93 -26.57 8.36
C LEU A 96 19.80 -27.44 8.87
N TRP A 97 18.68 -27.43 8.15
CA TRP A 97 17.47 -28.17 8.45
C TRP A 97 17.19 -29.13 7.29
N ASP A 98 17.09 -30.42 7.56
CA ASP A 98 16.74 -31.44 6.57
C ASP A 98 15.64 -32.32 7.15
N GLY A 99 14.50 -32.39 6.47
CA GLY A 99 13.35 -33.14 6.96
C GLY A 99 12.46 -33.66 5.85
N GLN A 100 11.54 -34.54 6.21
CA GLN A 100 10.57 -35.12 5.29
C GLN A 100 9.22 -35.27 5.99
N ALA A 101 8.13 -34.96 5.28
CA ALA A 101 6.76 -35.22 5.70
C ALA A 101 5.97 -35.79 4.52
N GLY A 102 5.51 -37.03 4.68
CA GLY A 102 4.90 -37.78 3.58
C GLY A 102 5.87 -37.89 2.39
N ALA A 103 5.40 -37.49 1.21
CA ALA A 103 6.21 -37.49 -0.01
C ALA A 103 7.13 -36.26 -0.14
N LEU A 104 6.98 -35.23 0.70
CA LEU A 104 7.68 -33.96 0.52
C LEU A 104 8.92 -33.86 1.41
N ARG A 105 10.03 -33.42 0.83
CA ARG A 105 11.28 -33.10 1.52
C ARG A 105 11.41 -31.60 1.70
N ILE A 106 11.97 -31.18 2.83
CA ILE A 106 12.39 -29.81 3.10
C ILE A 106 13.90 -29.76 3.34
N ALA A 107 14.55 -28.80 2.71
CA ALA A 107 15.94 -28.45 2.97
C ALA A 107 16.04 -26.93 3.17
N CYS A 108 16.59 -26.49 4.30
CA CYS A 108 16.66 -25.07 4.64
C CYS A 108 17.97 -24.73 5.34
N GLN A 109 18.47 -23.52 5.10
CA GLN A 109 19.50 -22.90 5.91
C GLN A 109 18.91 -21.69 6.66
N SER A 110 19.15 -21.63 7.96
CA SER A 110 18.93 -20.40 8.74
C SER A 110 20.26 -19.76 9.11
N ARG A 111 20.34 -18.42 9.07
CA ARG A 111 21.56 -17.67 9.43
C ARG A 111 21.22 -16.24 9.87
N PRO A 112 22.02 -15.62 10.74
CA PRO A 112 21.91 -14.19 10.99
C PRO A 112 22.23 -13.37 9.73
N VAL A 113 21.39 -12.39 9.40
CA VAL A 113 21.55 -11.45 8.29
C VAL A 113 21.10 -10.07 8.75
N GLY A 114 21.99 -9.08 8.70
CA GLY A 114 21.70 -7.71 9.12
C GLY A 114 21.15 -7.66 10.54
N ARG A 115 19.86 -7.31 10.69
CA ARG A 115 19.15 -7.20 11.97
C ARG A 115 18.16 -8.35 12.22
N GLY A 116 18.27 -9.47 11.50
CA GLY A 116 17.37 -10.61 11.62
C GLY A 116 18.02 -11.98 11.41
N ILE A 117 17.20 -13.01 11.47
CA ILE A 117 17.54 -14.39 11.08
C ILE A 117 16.80 -14.70 9.78
N GLU A 118 17.54 -14.93 8.71
CA GLU A 118 16.98 -15.36 7.43
C GLU A 118 16.90 -16.88 7.39
N PHE A 119 15.78 -17.40 6.90
CA PHE A 119 15.56 -18.80 6.55
C PHE A 119 15.41 -18.88 5.03
N SER A 120 16.28 -19.63 4.37
CA SER A 120 16.28 -19.80 2.91
C SER A 120 16.39 -21.28 2.58
N GLY A 121 15.45 -21.81 1.81
CA GLY A 121 15.38 -23.25 1.53
C GLY A 121 14.51 -23.59 0.33
N SER A 122 14.23 -24.89 0.19
CA SER A 122 13.30 -25.42 -0.80
C SER A 122 12.47 -26.55 -0.22
N VAL A 123 11.29 -26.75 -0.81
CA VAL A 123 10.51 -27.97 -0.68
C VAL A 123 10.49 -28.67 -2.03
N ASP A 124 10.69 -29.98 -2.03
CA ASP A 124 10.67 -30.82 -3.23
C ASP A 124 9.97 -32.16 -3.02
N ASP A 125 9.46 -32.75 -4.10
CA ASP A 125 9.15 -34.18 -4.15
C ASP A 125 10.36 -34.92 -4.75
N PRO A 126 11.06 -35.78 -3.98
CA PRO A 126 12.27 -36.45 -4.44
C PRO A 126 12.01 -37.46 -5.57
N ARG A 127 10.74 -37.80 -5.85
CA ARG A 127 10.36 -38.60 -7.03
C ARG A 127 10.47 -37.81 -8.33
N GLY A 128 10.60 -36.48 -8.27
CA GLY A 128 10.75 -35.62 -9.43
C GLY A 128 9.58 -35.76 -10.41
N THR A 129 9.87 -35.86 -11.70
CA THR A 129 8.84 -35.97 -12.76
C THR A 129 7.96 -37.21 -12.64
N ASP A 130 8.40 -38.23 -11.90
CA ASP A 130 7.61 -39.46 -11.64
C ASP A 130 6.60 -39.27 -10.49
N GLY A 131 6.63 -38.12 -9.80
CA GLY A 131 5.71 -37.71 -8.75
C GLY A 131 4.47 -36.95 -9.25
N THR A 132 3.55 -36.65 -8.33
CA THR A 132 2.29 -35.93 -8.60
C THR A 132 2.42 -34.43 -8.38
N ASP A 133 1.48 -33.65 -8.89
CA ASP A 133 1.36 -32.23 -8.54
C ASP A 133 0.96 -32.06 -7.09
N HIS A 134 1.54 -31.07 -6.42
CA HIS A 134 1.27 -30.78 -5.01
C HIS A 134 0.84 -29.33 -4.82
N ALA A 135 -0.22 -29.15 -4.03
CA ALA A 135 -0.66 -27.85 -3.53
C ALA A 135 -0.09 -27.68 -2.12
N VAL A 136 1.02 -26.96 -1.99
CA VAL A 136 1.77 -26.91 -0.74
C VAL A 136 1.49 -25.63 0.03
N THR A 137 1.26 -25.77 1.34
CA THR A 137 1.45 -24.69 2.30
C THR A 137 2.64 -25.07 3.20
N LEU A 138 3.69 -24.27 3.17
CA LEU A 138 4.78 -24.33 4.13
C LEU A 138 4.45 -23.45 5.32
N ARG A 139 4.57 -23.96 6.54
CA ARG A 139 4.49 -23.17 7.77
C ARG A 139 5.80 -23.25 8.54
N PHE A 140 6.29 -22.11 9.03
CA PHE A 140 7.27 -22.05 10.11
C PHE A 140 6.64 -21.36 11.32
N ALA A 141 6.69 -21.99 12.49
CA ALA A 141 6.01 -21.49 13.70
C ALA A 141 6.94 -21.37 14.92
N LEU A 142 6.82 -20.25 15.63
CA LEU A 142 7.40 -20.03 16.95
C LEU A 142 6.38 -20.39 18.04
N PRO A 143 6.76 -21.17 19.07
CA PRO A 143 5.89 -21.51 20.19
C PRO A 143 5.97 -20.40 21.23
N VAL A 144 5.09 -19.41 21.15
CA VAL A 144 5.17 -18.18 21.95
C VAL A 144 3.87 -17.87 22.67
N LYS A 145 3.98 -17.46 23.95
CA LYS A 145 2.87 -16.92 24.72
C LYS A 145 2.86 -15.39 24.59
N LEU A 146 1.93 -14.86 23.79
CA LEU A 146 1.83 -13.43 23.48
C LEU A 146 0.59 -12.76 24.09
N GLU A 147 0.02 -13.34 25.14
CA GLU A 147 -1.07 -12.68 25.87
C GLU A 147 -0.58 -11.34 26.45
N GLY A 148 -1.34 -10.27 26.22
CA GLY A 148 -0.96 -8.90 26.59
C GLY A 148 -0.02 -8.20 25.60
N TRP A 149 0.37 -8.87 24.51
CA TRP A 149 0.99 -8.23 23.36
C TRP A 149 -0.09 -7.67 22.43
N ARG A 150 0.34 -7.01 21.36
CA ARG A 150 -0.50 -6.62 20.24
C ARG A 150 0.11 -7.09 18.92
N MET A 151 -0.72 -7.25 17.91
CA MET A 151 -0.30 -7.46 16.53
C MET A 151 -0.62 -6.20 15.72
N ASP A 152 0.38 -5.63 15.09
CA ASP A 152 0.20 -4.43 14.30
C ASP A 152 -0.43 -4.79 12.95
N ARG A 153 -1.48 -4.04 12.58
CA ARG A 153 -2.22 -4.22 11.34
C ARG A 153 -1.67 -3.37 10.20
N ASP A 154 -1.21 -2.18 10.57
CA ASP A 154 -0.62 -1.14 9.74
C ASP A 154 0.24 -0.23 10.64
N LEU A 155 0.67 0.95 10.17
CA LEU A 155 1.66 1.76 10.89
C LEU A 155 1.10 2.43 12.16
N ASP A 156 -0.21 2.42 12.36
CA ASP A 156 -0.86 3.17 13.43
C ASP A 156 -2.01 2.43 14.13
N ARG A 157 -2.40 1.23 13.68
CA ARG A 157 -3.39 0.37 14.35
C ARG A 157 -2.82 -0.99 14.67
N SER A 158 -3.34 -1.55 15.75
CA SER A 158 -2.94 -2.85 16.27
C SER A 158 -4.11 -3.55 16.95
N TRP A 159 -4.12 -4.87 16.96
CA TRP A 159 -5.07 -5.67 17.74
C TRP A 159 -4.41 -6.20 19.01
N PRO A 160 -5.05 -6.10 20.18
CA PRO A 160 -4.57 -6.80 21.36
C PRO A 160 -4.64 -8.32 21.15
N LEU A 161 -3.65 -9.04 21.68
CA LEU A 161 -3.56 -10.50 21.64
C LEU A 161 -3.99 -11.10 22.97
N ARG A 162 -5.01 -11.96 22.91
CA ARG A 162 -5.58 -12.73 24.02
C ARG A 162 -5.39 -14.23 23.76
N GLY A 163 -5.63 -15.06 24.78
CA GLY A 163 -5.49 -16.52 24.67
C GLY A 163 -6.39 -17.19 23.63
N ASP A 164 -7.49 -16.55 23.25
CA ASP A 164 -8.47 -17.00 22.25
C ASP A 164 -8.33 -16.29 20.89
N SER A 165 -7.35 -15.40 20.75
CA SER A 165 -7.22 -14.57 19.55
C SER A 165 -6.69 -15.35 18.35
N HIS A 166 -7.32 -15.17 17.20
CA HIS A 166 -6.76 -15.56 15.90
C HIS A 166 -6.59 -14.31 15.03
N ARG A 167 -5.35 -13.89 14.78
CA ARG A 167 -5.05 -12.59 14.13
C ARG A 167 -4.08 -12.74 12.97
N SER A 168 -4.41 -12.11 11.85
CA SER A 168 -3.55 -11.98 10.67
C SER A 168 -3.94 -10.75 9.84
N PRO A 169 -3.00 -9.84 9.52
CA PRO A 169 -3.26 -8.65 8.72
C PRO A 169 -3.37 -8.90 7.20
N ALA A 170 -3.21 -10.16 6.77
CA ALA A 170 -3.26 -10.60 5.39
C ALA A 170 -4.54 -10.11 4.69
N SER A 171 -4.43 -9.72 3.43
CA SER A 171 -5.58 -9.31 2.64
C SER A 171 -6.16 -10.51 1.87
N PRO A 172 -7.44 -10.48 1.50
CA PRO A 172 -8.00 -11.46 0.58
C PRO A 172 -7.16 -11.55 -0.70
N CYS A 173 -6.95 -12.78 -1.18
CA CYS A 173 -6.10 -13.08 -2.32
C CYS A 173 -6.74 -14.24 -3.12
N PRO A 174 -6.72 -14.25 -4.47
CA PRO A 174 -7.48 -15.24 -5.25
C PRO A 174 -6.81 -16.61 -5.39
N TRP A 175 -5.65 -16.82 -4.76
CA TRP A 175 -4.84 -18.03 -4.86
C TRP A 175 -4.34 -18.50 -3.48
N GLY A 176 -3.72 -19.69 -3.44
CA GLY A 176 -3.31 -20.34 -2.21
C GLY A 176 -4.51 -20.56 -1.29
N ARG A 177 -4.32 -20.32 0.02
CA ARG A 177 -5.42 -20.38 1.01
C ARG A 177 -6.35 -19.16 1.01
N GLY A 178 -6.36 -18.36 -0.04
CA GLY A 178 -7.30 -17.24 -0.18
C GLY A 178 -6.89 -15.96 0.53
N ARG A 179 -5.70 -15.92 1.16
CA ARG A 179 -5.18 -14.72 1.85
C ARG A 179 -3.66 -14.61 1.70
N GLY A 180 -3.19 -13.37 1.49
CA GLY A 180 -1.77 -13.05 1.34
C GLY A 180 -1.42 -11.65 1.87
N GLU A 181 -0.16 -11.49 2.28
CA GLU A 181 0.36 -10.24 2.82
C GLU A 181 0.89 -9.31 1.74
N LEU A 182 0.60 -8.03 1.95
CA LEU A 182 1.01 -6.94 1.05
C LEU A 182 2.00 -5.97 1.72
N TRP A 183 2.38 -6.27 2.96
CA TRP A 183 3.45 -5.60 3.69
C TRP A 183 4.72 -6.46 3.60
N PRO A 184 5.92 -5.86 3.56
CA PRO A 184 7.17 -6.62 3.55
C PRO A 184 7.39 -7.41 4.85
N VAL A 185 6.82 -6.93 5.95
CA VAL A 185 6.95 -7.52 7.28
C VAL A 185 5.66 -7.28 8.08
N VAL A 186 5.35 -8.21 8.97
CA VAL A 186 4.25 -8.14 9.95
C VAL A 186 4.84 -8.27 11.34
N ALA A 187 4.32 -7.54 12.32
CA ALA A 187 4.92 -7.48 13.65
C ALA A 187 3.92 -7.72 14.79
N VAL A 188 4.43 -8.30 15.87
CA VAL A 188 3.81 -8.33 17.19
C VAL A 188 4.70 -7.60 18.17
N ALA A 189 4.12 -6.89 19.14
CA ALA A 189 4.88 -6.09 20.09
C ALA A 189 4.24 -6.02 21.48
N CYS A 190 5.07 -5.79 22.48
CA CYS A 190 4.70 -5.34 23.82
C CYS A 190 5.48 -4.07 24.17
N GLU A 191 5.49 -3.66 25.45
CA GLU A 191 6.23 -2.47 25.89
C GLU A 191 7.76 -2.61 25.78
N LYS A 192 8.29 -3.84 25.75
CA LYS A 192 9.74 -4.11 25.86
C LYS A 192 10.33 -4.79 24.63
N ALA A 193 9.50 -5.36 23.77
CA ALA A 193 9.95 -6.19 22.68
C ALA A 193 9.00 -6.16 21.48
N SER A 194 9.59 -6.30 20.30
CA SER A 194 8.87 -6.51 19.04
C SER A 194 9.46 -7.71 18.30
N LEU A 195 8.61 -8.54 17.70
CA LEU A 195 8.98 -9.61 16.78
C LEU A 195 8.36 -9.34 15.42
N GLY A 196 9.14 -9.55 14.35
CA GLY A 196 8.67 -9.36 12.98
C GLY A 196 8.91 -10.59 12.11
N LEU A 197 7.95 -10.92 11.25
CA LEU A 197 8.07 -11.97 10.22
C LEU A 197 7.76 -11.38 8.85
N GLY A 198 8.59 -11.65 7.85
CA GLY A 198 8.42 -11.06 6.52
C GLY A 198 9.17 -11.78 5.42
N CYS A 199 8.90 -11.40 4.18
CA CYS A 199 9.59 -11.89 2.99
C CYS A 199 10.38 -10.77 2.31
N ARG A 200 11.32 -11.11 1.44
CA ARG A 200 12.03 -10.11 0.64
C ARG A 200 11.10 -9.49 -0.40
N LEU A 201 11.22 -8.18 -0.62
CA LEU A 201 10.35 -7.42 -1.52
C LEU A 201 10.64 -7.67 -3.01
N ASP A 202 11.77 -8.29 -3.34
CA ASP A 202 12.17 -8.69 -4.70
C ASP A 202 11.77 -10.13 -5.06
N GLU A 203 11.14 -10.85 -4.14
CA GLU A 203 10.65 -12.21 -4.37
C GLU A 203 9.12 -12.23 -4.25
N PRO A 204 8.36 -12.44 -5.34
CA PRO A 204 6.91 -12.55 -5.23
C PRO A 204 6.57 -13.85 -4.49
N ARG A 205 5.97 -13.70 -3.30
CA ARG A 205 5.54 -14.80 -2.43
C ARG A 205 4.10 -14.57 -1.98
N CYS A 206 3.29 -15.62 -2.06
CA CYS A 206 2.00 -15.65 -1.38
C CYS A 206 2.23 -16.13 0.05
N PHE A 207 2.49 -15.19 0.97
CA PHE A 207 2.71 -15.51 2.37
C PHE A 207 1.69 -14.84 3.29
N ARG A 208 1.52 -15.36 4.50
CA ARG A 208 0.74 -14.73 5.57
C ARG A 208 1.40 -14.95 6.91
N VAL A 209 1.22 -13.99 7.82
CA VAL A 209 1.66 -14.12 9.22
C VAL A 209 0.42 -14.19 10.09
N THR A 210 0.39 -15.17 10.99
CA THR A 210 -0.75 -15.45 11.85
C THR A 210 -0.27 -15.70 13.27
N TYR A 211 -0.92 -15.08 14.25
CA TYR A 211 -0.89 -15.53 15.63
C TYR A 211 -2.18 -16.25 15.96
N ASP A 212 -2.04 -17.50 16.42
CA ASP A 212 -3.13 -18.33 16.92
C ASP A 212 -2.95 -18.55 18.42
N GLY A 213 -3.80 -17.88 19.21
CA GLY A 213 -3.80 -17.91 20.67
C GLY A 213 -4.05 -19.29 21.27
N PRO A 214 -5.07 -20.05 20.81
CA PRO A 214 -5.35 -21.39 21.33
C PRO A 214 -4.18 -22.37 21.15
N SER A 215 -3.49 -22.33 20.01
CA SER A 215 -2.30 -23.16 19.78
C SER A 215 -0.99 -22.54 20.28
N GLN A 216 -1.00 -21.25 20.66
CA GLN A 216 0.15 -20.44 21.07
C GLN A 216 1.28 -20.42 20.02
N LEU A 217 0.89 -20.25 18.75
CA LEU A 217 1.82 -20.22 17.63
C LEU A 217 1.79 -18.85 16.93
N LEU A 218 2.96 -18.23 16.82
CA LEU A 218 3.20 -17.16 15.85
C LEU A 218 3.87 -17.79 14.62
N SER A 219 3.22 -17.71 13.46
CA SER A 219 3.63 -18.44 12.28
C SER A 219 3.70 -17.57 11.03
N ILE A 220 4.62 -17.92 10.13
CA ILE A 220 4.60 -17.51 8.74
C ILE A 220 4.23 -18.72 7.88
N GLU A 221 3.27 -18.53 6.99
CA GLU A 221 2.82 -19.53 6.02
C GLU A 221 3.08 -19.04 4.61
N ILE A 222 3.57 -19.90 3.72
CA ILE A 222 3.88 -19.59 2.32
C ILE A 222 3.22 -20.65 1.45
N ASP A 223 2.37 -20.22 0.52
CA ASP A 223 1.71 -21.09 -0.44
C ASP A 223 2.49 -21.12 -1.77
N PHE A 224 2.67 -22.31 -2.33
CA PHE A 224 3.24 -22.55 -3.66
C PHE A 224 2.84 -23.94 -4.18
N ALA A 225 2.98 -24.16 -5.48
CA ALA A 225 2.73 -25.45 -6.12
C ALA A 225 4.04 -26.12 -6.53
N LEU A 226 4.09 -27.45 -6.42
CA LEU A 226 5.16 -28.28 -6.97
C LEU A 226 4.66 -28.98 -8.23
N ALA A 227 4.95 -28.41 -9.39
CA ALA A 227 4.42 -28.87 -10.67
C ALA A 227 5.51 -29.50 -11.54
N SER A 228 5.14 -30.47 -12.39
CA SER A 228 6.08 -31.09 -13.33
C SER A 228 6.40 -30.14 -14.48
N VAL A 229 5.45 -29.27 -14.82
CA VAL A 229 5.57 -28.25 -15.86
C VAL A 229 6.45 -27.08 -15.45
N ALA A 230 6.75 -26.89 -14.16
CA ALA A 230 7.58 -25.77 -13.71
C ALA A 230 9.02 -25.88 -14.21
N LYS A 231 9.69 -24.74 -14.44
CA LYS A 231 11.11 -24.65 -14.84
C LYS A 231 12.04 -25.46 -13.93
N GLN A 232 11.74 -25.52 -12.64
CA GLN A 232 12.30 -26.50 -11.70
C GLN A 232 11.21 -27.52 -11.34
N PRO A 233 11.16 -28.68 -12.03
CA PRO A 233 10.11 -29.66 -11.81
C PRO A 233 10.03 -30.11 -10.35
N ARG A 234 8.82 -30.10 -9.79
CA ARG A 234 8.51 -30.54 -8.42
C ARG A 234 9.29 -29.85 -7.30
N LYS A 235 9.79 -28.64 -7.53
CA LYS A 235 10.58 -27.92 -6.53
C LYS A 235 10.18 -26.46 -6.44
N ALA A 236 10.08 -25.96 -5.22
CA ALA A 236 9.84 -24.54 -4.96
C ALA A 236 10.79 -24.04 -3.88
N GLY A 237 11.41 -22.88 -4.14
CA GLY A 237 12.22 -22.16 -3.17
C GLY A 237 11.35 -21.32 -2.24
N PHE A 238 11.80 -21.15 -1.00
CA PHE A 238 11.21 -20.21 -0.05
C PHE A 238 12.29 -19.43 0.69
N ARG A 239 11.93 -18.21 1.09
CA ARG A 239 12.76 -17.36 1.94
C ARG A 239 11.91 -16.45 2.82
N PHE A 240 12.27 -16.35 4.09
CA PHE A 240 11.67 -15.40 5.02
C PHE A 240 12.66 -14.92 6.07
N LEU A 241 12.31 -13.83 6.74
CA LEU A 241 13.10 -13.15 7.74
C LEU A 241 12.35 -13.11 9.07
N LEU A 242 13.05 -13.42 10.16
CA LEU A 242 12.61 -13.19 11.53
C LEU A 242 13.42 -12.04 12.13
N LEU A 243 12.71 -10.99 12.57
CA LEU A 243 13.26 -9.80 13.22
C LEU A 243 12.90 -9.79 14.70
N ALA A 244 13.77 -9.18 15.52
CA ALA A 244 13.48 -8.92 16.92
C ALA A 244 14.12 -7.60 17.38
N ARG A 245 13.37 -6.82 18.16
CA ARG A 245 13.80 -5.52 18.67
C ARG A 245 13.49 -5.34 20.16
N PRO A 246 14.37 -4.65 20.91
CA PRO A 246 14.14 -4.30 22.31
C PRO A 246 13.39 -2.97 22.44
N ASP A 247 12.27 -2.83 21.72
CA ASP A 247 11.41 -1.66 21.79
C ASP A 247 9.94 -2.03 21.56
N SER A 248 9.07 -1.03 21.74
CA SER A 248 7.63 -1.13 21.56
C SER A 248 7.15 -0.57 20.23
N TRP A 249 8.04 -0.30 19.25
CA TRP A 249 7.65 0.33 17.99
C TRP A 249 7.01 -0.65 16.98
N GLY A 250 7.02 -1.95 17.27
CA GLY A 250 6.32 -2.97 16.50
C GLY A 250 6.66 -2.94 15.02
N LEU A 251 5.67 -2.81 14.14
CA LEU A 251 5.83 -2.78 12.69
C LEU A 251 6.77 -1.68 12.24
N ARG A 252 6.70 -0.49 12.85
CA ARG A 252 7.61 0.62 12.54
C ARG A 252 9.06 0.28 12.85
N GLY A 253 9.29 -0.32 14.02
CA GLY A 253 10.62 -0.80 14.41
C GLY A 253 11.12 -1.90 13.48
N CYS A 254 10.26 -2.88 13.16
CA CYS A 254 10.60 -3.97 12.25
C CYS A 254 10.89 -3.48 10.84
N LEU A 255 10.18 -2.47 10.33
CA LEU A 255 10.49 -1.84 9.04
C LEU A 255 11.86 -1.15 9.06
N ALA A 256 12.23 -0.47 10.16
CA ALA A 256 13.56 0.12 10.27
C ALA A 256 14.67 -0.93 10.16
N ASP A 257 14.52 -2.07 10.85
CA ASP A 257 15.47 -3.18 10.77
C ASP A 257 15.42 -3.90 9.40
N TYR A 258 14.24 -3.96 8.75
CA TYR A 258 14.09 -4.49 7.40
C TYR A 258 14.84 -3.64 6.37
N TYR A 259 14.70 -2.31 6.39
CA TYR A 259 15.44 -1.41 5.49
C TYR A 259 16.94 -1.49 5.72
N ALA A 260 17.38 -1.60 6.98
CA ALA A 260 18.79 -1.78 7.31
C ALA A 260 19.34 -3.15 6.87
N THR A 261 18.50 -4.18 6.82
CA THR A 261 18.87 -5.54 6.39
C THR A 261 18.92 -5.67 4.87
N TYR A 262 18.02 -4.99 4.15
CA TYR A 262 17.91 -5.02 2.69
C TYR A 262 17.97 -3.62 2.05
N PRO A 263 19.05 -2.82 2.27
CA PRO A 263 19.13 -1.45 1.76
C PRO A 263 19.10 -1.39 0.23
N GLU A 264 19.53 -2.46 -0.46
CA GLU A 264 19.53 -2.57 -1.92
C GLU A 264 18.13 -2.47 -2.53
N LEU A 265 17.10 -2.92 -1.80
CA LEU A 265 15.71 -2.94 -2.27
C LEU A 265 15.06 -1.55 -2.25
N PHE A 266 15.65 -0.59 -1.53
CA PHE A 266 15.10 0.76 -1.33
C PHE A 266 15.96 1.86 -1.95
N ARG A 267 16.84 1.50 -2.90
CA ARG A 267 17.73 2.46 -3.57
C ARG A 267 16.95 3.61 -4.21
N LYS A 268 17.23 4.84 -3.76
CA LYS A 268 16.76 6.09 -4.38
C LYS A 268 17.66 6.39 -5.59
N ARG A 269 17.12 6.35 -6.82
CA ARG A 269 17.89 6.60 -8.07
C ARG A 269 17.70 8.00 -8.66
N THR A 270 16.84 8.83 -8.07
CA THR A 270 16.56 10.19 -8.55
C THR A 270 16.41 11.17 -7.39
N GLU A 271 16.89 12.39 -7.60
CA GLU A 271 16.65 13.55 -6.72
C GLU A 271 15.50 14.44 -7.23
N LEU A 272 14.83 14.05 -8.32
CA LEU A 272 13.60 14.72 -8.75
C LEU A 272 12.53 14.56 -7.66
N ALA A 273 11.93 15.68 -7.27
CA ALA A 273 10.97 15.76 -6.17
C ALA A 273 9.77 16.60 -6.62
N GLY A 274 8.67 15.92 -6.94
CA GLY A 274 7.47 16.56 -7.49
C GLY A 274 6.42 15.55 -7.93
N GLY A 275 5.30 16.08 -8.41
CA GLY A 275 4.15 15.30 -8.85
C GLY A 275 4.35 14.66 -10.22
N TRP A 276 3.73 13.50 -10.40
CA TRP A 276 3.41 12.91 -11.70
C TRP A 276 2.29 13.70 -12.37
N PHE A 277 2.38 13.88 -13.68
CA PHE A 277 1.28 14.41 -14.47
C PHE A 277 1.09 13.67 -15.78
N ALA A 278 -0.17 13.56 -16.18
CA ALA A 278 -0.58 12.82 -17.36
C ALA A 278 -0.89 13.75 -18.53
N TRP A 279 -0.39 13.33 -19.70
CA TRP A 279 -0.71 13.80 -21.05
C TRP A 279 -0.46 15.29 -21.31
N GLY A 280 -0.55 15.63 -22.60
CA GLY A 280 -0.62 17.01 -23.04
C GLY A 280 0.72 17.71 -23.03
N ASP A 281 0.70 18.98 -22.65
CA ASP A 281 1.86 19.87 -22.58
C ASP A 281 1.75 20.73 -21.32
N LEU A 282 2.83 20.81 -20.54
CA LEU A 282 2.89 21.57 -19.30
C LEU A 282 2.58 23.06 -19.51
N LEU A 283 2.88 23.62 -20.69
CA LEU A 283 2.52 25.00 -21.04
C LEU A 283 1.02 25.23 -21.29
N SER A 284 0.23 24.16 -21.36
CA SER A 284 -1.24 24.26 -21.44
C SER A 284 -1.86 24.74 -20.13
N LEU A 285 -1.14 24.63 -19.01
CA LEU A 285 -1.54 25.22 -17.74
C LEU A 285 -1.43 26.74 -17.79
N ALA A 286 -2.34 27.47 -17.12
CA ALA A 286 -2.11 28.89 -16.87
C ALA A 286 -0.77 29.11 -16.13
N ALA A 287 0.00 30.08 -16.62
CA ALA A 287 1.24 30.48 -15.98
C ALA A 287 0.95 31.00 -14.55
N PRO A 288 1.81 30.73 -13.56
CA PRO A 288 3.03 29.91 -13.62
C PRO A 288 2.77 28.40 -13.48
N ALA A 289 3.41 27.56 -14.30
CA ALA A 289 3.28 26.10 -14.20
C ALA A 289 4.01 25.52 -12.96
N VAL A 290 5.07 26.19 -12.51
CA VAL A 290 5.90 25.75 -11.37
C VAL A 290 5.12 25.61 -10.06
N ASP A 291 4.01 26.34 -9.91
CA ASP A 291 3.16 26.32 -8.72
C ASP A 291 2.65 24.92 -8.37
N PHE A 292 2.47 24.05 -9.38
CA PHE A 292 1.96 22.70 -9.19
C PHE A 292 3.06 21.66 -8.87
N GLY A 293 4.34 22.02 -9.00
CA GLY A 293 5.44 21.12 -8.66
C GLY A 293 5.50 19.82 -9.47
N LEU A 294 5.00 19.81 -10.71
CA LEU A 294 4.93 18.63 -11.57
C LEU A 294 6.29 18.37 -12.25
N VAL A 295 6.85 17.16 -12.08
CA VAL A 295 8.20 16.82 -12.57
C VAL A 295 8.31 15.46 -13.25
N PHE A 296 7.27 14.63 -13.22
CA PHE A 296 7.25 13.34 -13.94
C PHE A 296 6.15 13.37 -15.00
N HIS A 297 6.50 13.58 -16.27
CA HIS A 297 5.56 13.66 -17.39
C HIS A 297 5.35 12.29 -18.02
N GLU A 298 4.17 11.73 -17.81
CA GLU A 298 3.69 10.56 -18.55
C GLU A 298 3.36 10.95 -20.00
N GLY A 299 4.04 10.32 -20.95
CA GLY A 299 3.69 10.33 -22.36
C GLY A 299 3.42 11.72 -22.95
N PRO A 300 4.44 12.58 -23.14
CA PRO A 300 4.26 13.87 -23.80
C PRO A 300 3.56 13.70 -25.16
N LYS A 301 2.59 14.58 -25.45
CA LYS A 301 1.76 14.45 -26.67
C LYS A 301 2.54 14.54 -27.98
N ASP A 302 3.67 15.26 -27.97
CA ASP A 302 4.54 15.49 -29.12
C ASP A 302 5.96 15.92 -28.68
N ALA A 303 6.85 16.14 -29.66
CA ALA A 303 8.22 16.54 -29.41
C ALA A 303 8.36 17.92 -28.73
N ASN A 304 7.44 18.85 -28.98
CA ASN A 304 7.47 20.18 -28.35
C ASN A 304 7.09 20.08 -26.87
N ALA A 305 6.02 19.34 -26.56
CA ALA A 305 5.62 19.09 -25.18
C ALA A 305 6.75 18.43 -24.38
N ARG A 306 7.51 17.53 -25.02
CA ARG A 306 8.74 16.98 -24.43
C ARG A 306 9.78 18.07 -24.14
N LEU A 307 10.14 18.88 -25.13
CA LEU A 307 11.13 19.96 -24.96
C LEU A 307 10.71 20.96 -23.88
N HIS A 308 9.42 21.33 -23.83
CA HIS A 308 8.86 22.19 -22.79
C HIS A 308 9.02 21.57 -21.40
N SER A 309 8.72 20.27 -21.26
CA SER A 309 8.86 19.56 -19.99
C SER A 309 10.29 19.59 -19.47
N LEU A 310 11.26 19.30 -20.35
CA LEU A 310 12.69 19.33 -20.00
C LEU A 310 13.16 20.73 -19.60
N ALA A 311 12.76 21.74 -20.37
CA ALA A 311 13.10 23.14 -20.09
C ALA A 311 12.49 23.62 -18.76
N LEU A 312 11.38 23.03 -18.33
CA LEU A 312 10.72 23.29 -17.04
C LEU A 312 11.13 22.31 -15.94
N GLY A 313 12.20 21.53 -16.15
CA GLY A 313 12.81 20.69 -15.12
C GLY A 313 12.07 19.39 -14.82
N ALA A 314 11.14 18.98 -15.69
CA ALA A 314 10.46 17.70 -15.62
C ALA A 314 11.20 16.63 -16.46
N ALA A 315 11.12 15.38 -16.01
CA ALA A 315 11.53 14.20 -16.78
C ALA A 315 10.34 13.67 -17.59
N THR A 316 10.62 13.13 -18.77
CA THR A 316 9.63 12.56 -19.68
C THR A 316 9.73 11.04 -19.75
N PHE A 317 8.57 10.38 -19.74
CA PHE A 317 8.44 8.94 -19.64
C PHE A 317 7.48 8.46 -20.74
N PRO A 318 7.98 7.94 -21.88
CA PRO A 318 7.09 7.44 -22.92
C PRO A 318 6.30 6.23 -22.41
N TYR A 319 5.10 6.11 -22.96
CA TYR A 319 4.06 5.22 -22.49
C TYR A 319 4.27 3.77 -22.96
N ILE A 320 4.05 2.81 -22.06
CA ILE A 320 3.72 1.42 -22.41
C ILE A 320 2.67 0.91 -21.44
N GLU A 321 1.79 0.03 -21.90
CA GLU A 321 0.88 -0.74 -21.06
C GLU A 321 1.30 -2.22 -21.14
N PRO A 322 2.11 -2.73 -20.19
CA PRO A 322 2.78 -4.02 -20.38
C PRO A 322 1.87 -5.21 -20.10
N LEU A 323 0.96 -5.12 -19.11
CA LEU A 323 0.20 -6.29 -18.65
C LEU A 323 -1.07 -6.59 -19.46
N MET A 324 -1.35 -5.81 -20.49
CA MET A 324 -2.48 -6.06 -21.38
C MET A 324 -2.26 -5.51 -22.79
N TYR A 325 -3.05 -6.00 -23.73
CA TYR A 325 -3.24 -5.39 -25.03
C TYR A 325 -4.70 -5.00 -25.22
N GLN A 326 -4.93 -3.72 -25.54
CA GLN A 326 -6.26 -3.20 -25.90
C GLN A 326 -6.47 -3.36 -27.40
N LEU A 327 -7.14 -4.44 -27.79
CA LEU A 327 -7.48 -4.72 -29.19
C LEU A 327 -8.61 -3.80 -29.64
N PRO A 328 -8.40 -2.91 -30.63
CA PRO A 328 -9.44 -2.01 -31.08
C PRO A 328 -10.55 -2.77 -31.84
N MET A 329 -11.79 -2.53 -31.43
CA MET A 329 -13.03 -3.10 -32.00
C MET A 329 -14.03 -2.00 -32.39
N GLY A 330 -13.54 -0.77 -32.58
CA GLY A 330 -14.37 0.41 -32.81
C GLY A 330 -15.05 0.48 -34.18
N ASP A 331 -14.85 -0.52 -35.04
CA ASP A 331 -15.60 -0.74 -36.27
C ASP A 331 -16.88 -1.57 -36.06
N PHE A 332 -17.10 -2.12 -34.87
CA PHE A 332 -18.36 -2.76 -34.50
C PHE A 332 -19.36 -1.73 -33.96
N ASP A 333 -20.63 -1.84 -34.36
CA ASP A 333 -21.73 -1.01 -33.84
C ASP A 333 -22.31 -1.50 -32.50
N ARG A 334 -21.90 -2.69 -32.06
CA ARG A 334 -22.27 -3.35 -30.80
C ARG A 334 -21.05 -3.86 -30.04
N ALA A 335 -21.26 -4.32 -28.81
CA ALA A 335 -20.26 -5.09 -28.09
C ALA A 335 -19.81 -6.30 -28.96
N PRO A 336 -18.50 -6.46 -29.21
CA PRO A 336 -18.00 -7.63 -29.92
C PRO A 336 -18.12 -8.88 -29.05
N VAL A 337 -18.28 -10.04 -29.68
CA VAL A 337 -18.29 -11.33 -28.97
C VAL A 337 -16.91 -12.00 -28.99
N ARG A 338 -16.68 -12.94 -28.07
CA ARG A 338 -15.41 -13.69 -27.93
C ARG A 338 -14.86 -14.20 -29.26
N ALA A 339 -15.69 -14.86 -30.07
CA ALA A 339 -15.26 -15.45 -31.34
C ALA A 339 -14.70 -14.39 -32.32
N GLU A 340 -15.30 -13.20 -32.37
CA GLU A 340 -14.86 -12.09 -33.24
C GLU A 340 -13.53 -11.51 -32.77
N ILE A 341 -13.33 -11.43 -31.45
CA ILE A 341 -12.09 -10.98 -30.83
C ILE A 341 -10.96 -11.96 -31.15
N GLU A 342 -11.19 -13.25 -30.91
CA GLU A 342 -10.21 -14.32 -31.17
C GLU A 342 -9.88 -14.45 -32.66
N GLU A 343 -10.87 -14.33 -33.54
CA GLU A 343 -10.66 -14.30 -34.98
C GLU A 343 -9.79 -13.10 -35.39
N ARG A 344 -10.10 -11.90 -34.88
CA ARG A 344 -9.32 -10.70 -35.18
C ARG A 344 -7.87 -10.83 -34.73
N ILE A 345 -7.61 -11.33 -33.53
CA ILE A 345 -6.24 -11.57 -33.05
C ILE A 345 -5.49 -12.50 -34.02
N ARG A 346 -6.14 -13.58 -34.46
CA ARG A 346 -5.54 -14.57 -35.36
C ARG A 346 -5.29 -14.05 -36.78
N LEU A 347 -6.14 -13.14 -37.26
CA LEU A 347 -5.98 -12.50 -38.56
C LEU A 347 -4.91 -11.41 -38.52
N TRP A 348 -4.96 -10.56 -37.50
CA TRP A 348 -4.07 -9.40 -37.35
C TRP A 348 -2.65 -9.81 -36.94
N SER A 349 -2.43 -11.00 -36.37
CA SER A 349 -1.08 -11.51 -36.11
C SER A 349 -0.23 -11.79 -37.36
N LYS A 350 -0.85 -11.75 -38.55
CA LYS A 350 -0.20 -12.03 -39.84
C LYS A 350 0.01 -10.72 -40.62
N PRO A 351 0.96 -10.68 -41.57
CA PRO A 351 1.04 -9.57 -42.52
C PRO A 351 -0.29 -9.43 -43.30
N LEU A 352 -0.81 -8.21 -43.39
CA LEU A 352 -2.05 -7.89 -44.10
C LEU A 352 -1.81 -6.79 -45.13
N ASP A 353 -2.33 -6.97 -46.34
CA ASP A 353 -2.35 -5.97 -47.41
C ASP A 353 -3.65 -6.10 -48.23
N PRO A 354 -4.54 -5.08 -48.27
CA PRO A 354 -4.46 -3.82 -47.53
C PRO A 354 -4.72 -3.99 -46.03
N LEU A 355 -4.23 -3.04 -45.22
CA LEU A 355 -4.53 -2.99 -43.79
C LEU A 355 -6.02 -2.66 -43.54
N PRO A 356 -6.70 -3.38 -42.62
CA PRO A 356 -8.03 -3.01 -42.15
C PRO A 356 -8.05 -1.59 -41.56
N LYS A 357 -9.18 -0.90 -41.65
CA LYS A 357 -9.35 0.53 -41.23
C LYS A 357 -8.85 0.85 -39.82
N MET A 358 -8.99 -0.10 -38.88
CA MET A 358 -8.61 0.08 -37.47
C MET A 358 -7.19 -0.42 -37.15
N HIS A 359 -6.50 -1.05 -38.11
CA HIS A 359 -5.22 -1.74 -37.90
C HIS A 359 -4.03 -0.76 -38.06
N ARG A 360 -3.26 -0.58 -36.99
CA ARG A 360 -2.09 0.31 -36.87
C ARG A 360 -0.80 -0.28 -37.47
N GLY A 361 -0.93 -1.07 -38.53
CA GLY A 361 0.19 -1.78 -39.17
C GLY A 361 0.99 -2.66 -38.21
N HIS A 362 2.33 -2.56 -38.27
CA HIS A 362 3.26 -3.41 -37.50
C HIS A 362 2.99 -3.46 -35.99
N TYR A 363 2.47 -2.36 -35.41
CA TYR A 363 2.10 -2.32 -34.00
C TYR A 363 1.06 -3.39 -33.66
N ASP A 364 -0.12 -3.36 -34.30
CA ASP A 364 -1.18 -4.33 -34.01
C ASP A 364 -0.78 -5.75 -34.42
N GLN A 365 0.02 -5.89 -35.49
CA GLN A 365 0.50 -7.19 -35.93
C GLN A 365 1.34 -7.90 -34.86
N THR A 366 2.35 -7.21 -34.33
CA THR A 366 3.24 -7.76 -33.31
C THR A 366 2.52 -8.00 -32.00
N ARG A 367 1.61 -7.11 -31.57
CA ARG A 367 0.84 -7.32 -30.33
C ARG A 367 -0.14 -8.48 -30.46
N CYS A 368 -0.80 -8.66 -31.60
CA CYS A 368 -1.66 -9.81 -31.84
C CYS A 368 -0.86 -11.12 -31.86
N ALA A 369 0.31 -11.15 -32.50
CA ALA A 369 1.20 -12.32 -32.47
C ALA A 369 1.67 -12.65 -31.04
N ALA A 370 2.12 -11.64 -30.29
CA ALA A 370 2.52 -11.79 -28.90
C ALA A 370 1.36 -12.24 -27.99
N THR A 371 0.13 -11.75 -28.24
CA THR A 371 -1.06 -12.19 -27.49
C THR A 371 -1.39 -13.66 -27.74
N LEU A 372 -1.17 -14.16 -28.96
CA LEU A 372 -1.32 -15.60 -29.21
C LEU A 372 -0.27 -16.41 -28.44
N ALA A 373 0.96 -15.91 -28.36
CA ALA A 373 2.08 -16.59 -27.71
C ALA A 373 2.05 -16.52 -26.17
N SER A 374 1.59 -15.42 -25.57
CA SER A 374 1.66 -15.21 -24.12
C SER A 374 0.42 -14.57 -23.48
N GLY A 375 -0.70 -14.45 -24.20
CA GLY A 375 -1.97 -14.05 -23.58
C GLY A 375 -2.41 -15.06 -22.53
N ILE A 376 -2.78 -14.64 -21.33
CA ILE A 376 -3.06 -15.60 -20.25
C ILE A 376 -4.22 -16.53 -20.62
N ARG A 377 -4.17 -17.78 -20.16
CA ARG A 377 -5.23 -18.76 -20.41
C ARG A 377 -6.05 -19.03 -19.15
N ASP A 378 -7.36 -19.10 -19.33
CA ASP A 378 -8.30 -19.55 -18.32
C ASP A 378 -8.15 -21.06 -18.06
N PRO A 379 -8.73 -21.61 -16.98
CA PRO A 379 -8.61 -23.04 -16.64
C PRO A 379 -9.03 -24.04 -17.72
N ASP A 380 -9.87 -23.62 -18.67
CA ASP A 380 -10.32 -24.41 -19.82
C ASP A 380 -9.39 -24.32 -21.04
N GLY A 381 -8.30 -23.55 -20.92
CA GLY A 381 -7.33 -23.31 -21.98
C GLY A 381 -7.72 -22.17 -22.94
N SER A 382 -8.87 -21.54 -22.76
CA SER A 382 -9.29 -20.40 -23.60
C SER A 382 -8.50 -19.13 -23.25
N LEU A 383 -8.35 -18.23 -24.22
CA LEU A 383 -7.71 -16.93 -24.00
C LEU A 383 -8.56 -16.09 -23.02
N HIS A 384 -7.94 -15.55 -21.98
CA HIS A 384 -8.63 -14.66 -21.05
C HIS A 384 -8.90 -13.29 -21.69
N ILE A 385 -10.18 -12.92 -21.78
CA ILE A 385 -10.62 -11.59 -22.20
C ILE A 385 -11.08 -10.86 -20.94
N ALA A 386 -10.28 -9.92 -20.47
CA ALA A 386 -10.46 -9.30 -19.17
C ALA A 386 -11.65 -8.33 -19.13
N ALA A 387 -11.87 -7.59 -20.23
CA ALA A 387 -13.00 -6.69 -20.39
C ALA A 387 -13.35 -6.49 -21.87
N ILE A 388 -14.64 -6.25 -22.14
CA ILE A 388 -15.15 -5.76 -23.42
C ILE A 388 -15.94 -4.51 -23.11
N SER A 389 -15.44 -3.34 -23.51
CA SER A 389 -16.02 -2.06 -23.13
C SER A 389 -15.74 -0.98 -24.18
N GLN A 390 -16.34 0.20 -23.98
CA GLN A 390 -16.09 1.39 -24.76
C GLN A 390 -15.09 2.30 -24.05
N TYR A 391 -13.98 2.61 -24.73
CA TYR A 391 -12.91 3.45 -24.19
C TYR A 391 -12.74 4.72 -25.03
N PRO A 392 -12.66 5.92 -24.41
CA PRO A 392 -12.68 7.18 -25.14
C PRO A 392 -11.48 7.40 -26.07
N TRP A 393 -10.36 6.68 -25.85
CA TRP A 393 -9.16 6.73 -26.70
C TRP A 393 -9.19 5.76 -27.89
N ILE A 394 -10.24 4.94 -28.04
CA ILE A 394 -10.39 4.03 -29.17
C ILE A 394 -11.21 4.71 -30.28
N ALA A 395 -10.71 4.68 -31.52
CA ALA A 395 -11.39 5.29 -32.65
C ALA A 395 -12.73 4.60 -32.99
N GLY A 396 -13.60 5.28 -33.74
CA GLY A 396 -14.90 4.74 -34.15
C GLY A 396 -15.92 4.70 -33.00
N THR A 397 -16.61 3.57 -32.84
CA THR A 397 -17.63 3.32 -31.80
C THR A 397 -17.03 3.08 -30.40
N ARG A 398 -15.70 3.22 -30.27
CA ARG A 398 -14.95 3.12 -29.01
C ARG A 398 -14.85 1.72 -28.40
N TRP A 399 -15.47 0.70 -28.99
CA TRP A 399 -15.37 -0.67 -28.51
C TRP A 399 -13.93 -1.19 -28.57
N ALA A 400 -13.50 -1.89 -27.52
CA ALA A 400 -12.26 -2.65 -27.50
C ALA A 400 -12.38 -3.87 -26.57
N ALA A 401 -11.47 -4.82 -26.78
CA ALA A 401 -11.26 -5.95 -25.87
C ALA A 401 -9.91 -5.78 -25.16
N GLN A 402 -9.92 -5.86 -23.82
CA GLN A 402 -8.70 -5.92 -23.03
C GLN A 402 -8.26 -7.37 -22.87
N LEU A 403 -7.05 -7.66 -23.33
CA LEU A 403 -6.46 -8.99 -23.35
C LEU A 403 -5.31 -8.99 -22.34
N ALA A 404 -5.46 -9.72 -21.23
CA ALA A 404 -4.43 -9.79 -20.21
C ALA A 404 -3.24 -10.66 -20.68
N LEU A 405 -2.03 -10.22 -20.38
CA LEU A 405 -0.79 -10.83 -20.89
C LEU A 405 0.05 -11.42 -19.76
N ASN A 406 0.61 -12.60 -20.02
CA ASN A 406 1.80 -13.07 -19.32
C ASN A 406 3.00 -12.38 -19.96
N VAL A 407 3.73 -11.61 -19.16
CA VAL A 407 4.87 -10.79 -19.60
C VAL A 407 6.22 -11.39 -19.21
N ASP A 408 6.25 -12.66 -18.81
CA ASP A 408 7.49 -13.39 -18.60
C ASP A 408 8.36 -13.25 -19.87
N PRO A 409 9.56 -12.67 -19.76
CA PRO A 409 10.39 -12.36 -20.90
C PRO A 409 11.00 -13.59 -21.57
N GLU A 410 10.92 -14.77 -20.96
CA GLU A 410 11.44 -16.01 -21.52
C GLU A 410 10.43 -16.77 -22.40
N ILE A 411 9.15 -16.35 -22.42
CA ILE A 411 8.14 -16.94 -23.31
C ILE A 411 8.45 -16.56 -24.77
N PRO A 412 8.78 -17.52 -25.66
CA PRO A 412 9.20 -17.22 -27.02
C PRO A 412 8.10 -16.56 -27.85
N GLY A 413 8.42 -15.43 -28.48
CA GLY A 413 7.48 -14.60 -29.24
C GLY A 413 6.42 -13.92 -28.37
N GLY A 414 6.54 -14.01 -27.04
CA GLY A 414 5.61 -13.43 -26.08
C GLY A 414 5.73 -11.91 -25.93
N ALA A 415 4.80 -11.34 -25.19
CA ALA A 415 4.75 -9.89 -24.95
C ALA A 415 5.98 -9.37 -24.20
N GLY A 416 6.47 -10.11 -23.19
CA GLY A 416 7.66 -9.74 -22.42
C GLY A 416 8.91 -9.61 -23.30
N GLU A 417 9.18 -10.63 -24.12
CA GLU A 417 10.30 -10.63 -25.08
C GLU A 417 10.17 -9.47 -26.08
N LEU A 418 8.99 -9.31 -26.71
CA LEU A 418 8.72 -8.25 -27.66
C LEU A 418 9.00 -6.87 -27.06
N TYR A 419 8.46 -6.59 -25.88
CA TYR A 419 8.59 -5.29 -25.23
C TYR A 419 10.05 -5.01 -24.84
N LEU A 420 10.77 -5.97 -24.25
CA LEU A 420 12.19 -5.77 -23.93
C LEU A 420 13.06 -5.59 -25.18
N ALA A 421 12.73 -6.25 -26.30
CA ALA A 421 13.42 -6.04 -27.57
C ALA A 421 13.20 -4.62 -28.10
N GLU A 422 11.97 -4.12 -28.08
CA GLU A 422 11.66 -2.74 -28.45
C GLU A 422 12.37 -1.75 -27.54
N GLU A 423 12.37 -1.98 -26.22
CA GLU A 423 13.08 -1.15 -25.25
C GLU A 423 14.58 -1.09 -25.52
N ARG A 424 15.19 -2.21 -25.95
CA ARG A 424 16.60 -2.28 -26.33
C ARG A 424 16.92 -1.46 -27.57
N GLU A 425 16.00 -1.32 -28.52
CA GLU A 425 16.16 -0.41 -29.65
C GLU A 425 15.92 1.04 -29.24
N ASN A 426 14.88 1.27 -28.43
CA ASN A 426 14.49 2.60 -28.01
C ASN A 426 15.55 3.29 -27.15
N ILE A 427 16.24 2.57 -26.26
CA ILE A 427 17.34 3.11 -25.44
C ILE A 427 18.56 3.55 -26.27
N LYS A 428 18.69 3.09 -27.52
CA LYS A 428 19.71 3.59 -28.45
C LYS A 428 19.35 4.96 -29.02
N SER A 429 18.09 5.37 -28.95
CA SER A 429 17.60 6.65 -29.45
C SER A 429 17.80 7.80 -28.45
N GLU A 430 18.30 8.93 -28.92
CA GLU A 430 18.47 10.15 -28.12
C GLU A 430 17.14 10.87 -27.83
N THR A 431 16.07 10.57 -28.58
CA THR A 431 14.77 11.25 -28.45
C THR A 431 13.84 10.61 -27.43
N TRP A 432 14.26 9.52 -26.80
CA TRP A 432 13.39 8.63 -26.02
C TRP A 432 12.88 9.18 -24.70
N GLY A 433 13.55 10.16 -24.08
CA GLY A 433 13.18 10.64 -22.75
C GLY A 433 14.06 10.10 -21.63
N GLU A 434 13.68 10.39 -20.39
CA GLU A 434 14.49 10.25 -19.18
C GLU A 434 14.16 8.95 -18.43
N GLY A 435 13.11 8.27 -18.84
CA GLY A 435 12.66 7.02 -18.26
C GLY A 435 11.60 6.30 -19.08
N ARG A 436 10.94 5.33 -18.46
CA ARG A 436 9.79 4.58 -18.99
C ARG A 436 8.60 4.74 -18.06
N TYR A 437 7.42 5.00 -18.63
CA TYR A 437 6.15 4.95 -17.92
C TYR A 437 5.51 3.57 -18.11
N LEU A 438 5.17 2.90 -17.02
CA LEU A 438 4.45 1.63 -17.01
C LEU A 438 3.00 1.86 -16.59
N ASP A 439 2.11 1.92 -17.56
CA ASP A 439 0.69 2.15 -17.29
C ASP A 439 -0.01 0.89 -16.77
N SER A 440 -1.06 1.07 -15.98
CA SER A 440 -1.92 -0.03 -15.54
C SER A 440 -1.16 -1.24 -14.97
N PHE A 441 -0.01 -1.02 -14.31
CA PHE A 441 0.88 -2.12 -13.93
C PHE A 441 0.31 -3.01 -12.82
N SER A 442 -0.67 -2.52 -12.06
CA SER A 442 -1.43 -3.34 -11.11
C SER A 442 -2.63 -4.05 -11.76
N SER A 443 -3.00 -3.70 -12.99
CA SER A 443 -4.13 -4.30 -13.68
C SER A 443 -3.86 -5.76 -13.97
N HIS A 444 -4.83 -6.61 -13.68
CA HIS A 444 -4.76 -8.06 -13.86
C HIS A 444 -3.65 -8.78 -13.06
N ALA A 445 -2.86 -8.08 -12.22
CA ALA A 445 -1.80 -8.70 -11.42
C ALA A 445 -2.33 -9.81 -10.50
N ASN A 446 -3.61 -9.75 -10.12
CA ASN A 446 -4.32 -10.76 -9.33
C ASN A 446 -4.92 -11.91 -10.17
N LYS A 447 -4.69 -11.96 -11.48
CA LYS A 447 -5.08 -13.07 -12.34
C LYS A 447 -4.02 -14.16 -12.34
N ILE A 448 -4.45 -15.36 -12.76
CA ILE A 448 -3.61 -16.55 -12.82
C ILE A 448 -3.64 -17.04 -14.26
N ASP A 449 -2.48 -17.32 -14.80
CA ASP A 449 -2.32 -18.00 -16.07
C ASP A 449 -2.21 -19.52 -15.84
N TYR A 450 -2.95 -20.30 -16.63
CA TYR A 450 -2.99 -21.77 -16.54
C TYR A 450 -2.35 -22.47 -17.75
N ALA A 451 -1.77 -21.74 -18.69
CA ALA A 451 -1.17 -22.31 -19.90
C ALA A 451 0.11 -23.11 -19.62
N PRO A 452 0.16 -24.44 -19.84
CA PRO A 452 1.32 -25.26 -19.50
C PRO A 452 2.63 -24.77 -20.12
N ASP A 453 2.59 -24.33 -21.39
CA ASP A 453 3.77 -23.80 -22.09
C ASP A 453 4.28 -22.50 -21.45
N HIS A 454 3.41 -21.67 -20.88
CA HIS A 454 3.84 -20.46 -20.18
C HIS A 454 4.42 -20.81 -18.80
N LEU A 455 3.79 -21.75 -18.07
CA LEU A 455 4.24 -22.18 -16.73
C LEU A 455 5.67 -22.76 -16.73
N ALA A 456 6.13 -23.27 -17.88
CA ALA A 456 7.48 -23.79 -18.06
C ALA A 456 8.59 -22.72 -18.04
N HIS A 457 8.23 -21.45 -18.19
CA HIS A 457 9.17 -20.33 -18.19
C HIS A 457 9.31 -19.63 -16.84
N ALA A 458 8.35 -19.84 -15.93
CA ALA A 458 8.31 -19.16 -14.63
C ALA A 458 9.59 -19.37 -13.79
N ASP A 459 10.27 -18.27 -13.44
CA ASP A 459 11.42 -18.27 -12.53
C ASP A 459 11.01 -18.28 -11.06
N HIS A 460 9.83 -17.72 -10.78
CA HIS A 460 9.23 -17.73 -9.45
C HIS A 460 8.34 -18.97 -9.24
N PRO A 461 8.22 -19.47 -7.99
CA PRO A 461 7.37 -20.62 -7.69
C PRO A 461 5.93 -20.41 -8.18
N LEU A 462 5.40 -21.42 -8.86
CA LEU A 462 3.99 -21.47 -9.24
C LEU A 462 3.10 -21.47 -8.00
N ILE A 463 1.84 -21.08 -8.16
CA ILE A 463 0.82 -21.10 -7.11
C ILE A 463 -0.24 -22.17 -7.43
N TRP A 464 -1.10 -22.45 -6.47
CA TRP A 464 -2.30 -23.25 -6.69
C TRP A 464 -3.57 -22.46 -6.38
N LYS A 465 -4.68 -22.89 -6.95
CA LYS A 465 -6.04 -22.44 -6.61
C LYS A 465 -6.93 -23.67 -6.42
N ALA A 466 -7.74 -23.69 -5.36
CA ALA A 466 -8.70 -24.77 -5.15
C ALA A 466 -9.70 -24.86 -6.32
N ASP A 467 -9.92 -26.08 -6.80
CA ASP A 467 -10.89 -26.42 -7.83
C ASP A 467 -11.33 -27.88 -7.64
N GLU A 468 -12.56 -28.07 -7.17
CA GLU A 468 -13.13 -29.40 -6.90
C GLU A 468 -13.32 -30.25 -8.16
N GLN A 469 -13.32 -29.63 -9.35
CA GLN A 469 -13.41 -30.34 -10.62
C GLN A 469 -12.05 -30.81 -11.14
N ALA A 470 -10.95 -30.27 -10.60
CA ALA A 470 -9.60 -30.65 -11.01
C ALA A 470 -9.11 -31.91 -10.25
N PRO A 471 -8.29 -32.77 -10.89
CA PRO A 471 -7.62 -33.86 -10.19
C PRO A 471 -6.83 -33.34 -8.98
N GLY A 472 -7.04 -33.93 -7.80
CA GLY A 472 -6.42 -33.47 -6.55
C GLY A 472 -7.11 -32.28 -5.88
N GLY A 473 -8.17 -31.72 -6.48
CA GLY A 473 -8.96 -30.64 -5.91
C GLY A 473 -8.37 -29.23 -6.07
N PHE A 474 -7.37 -29.07 -6.94
CA PHE A 474 -6.72 -27.78 -7.22
C PHE A 474 -6.18 -27.70 -8.66
N ARG A 475 -5.88 -26.47 -9.10
CA ARG A 475 -5.11 -26.19 -10.32
C ARG A 475 -3.84 -25.43 -10.00
N VAL A 476 -2.78 -25.75 -10.74
CA VAL A 476 -1.53 -25.01 -10.75
C VAL A 476 -1.61 -23.86 -11.74
N GLY A 477 -1.06 -22.70 -11.40
CA GLY A 477 -0.88 -21.62 -12.34
C GLY A 477 0.18 -20.61 -11.89
N GLN A 478 0.48 -19.64 -12.76
CA GLN A 478 1.40 -18.54 -12.47
C GLN A 478 0.59 -17.26 -12.22
N PRO A 479 0.75 -16.58 -11.08
CA PRO A 479 0.20 -15.25 -10.90
C PRO A 479 0.79 -14.29 -11.94
N VAL A 480 -0.04 -13.46 -12.59
CA VAL A 480 0.44 -12.43 -13.52
C VAL A 480 1.41 -11.46 -12.82
N ALA A 481 1.20 -11.21 -11.52
CA ALA A 481 2.14 -10.47 -10.70
C ALA A 481 3.56 -11.07 -10.73
N ALA A 482 3.73 -12.39 -10.73
CA ALA A 482 5.06 -13.02 -10.75
C ALA A 482 5.78 -12.77 -12.10
N ALA A 483 5.09 -12.97 -13.22
CA ALA A 483 5.62 -12.62 -14.55
C ALA A 483 5.95 -11.12 -14.67
N ALA A 484 5.13 -10.26 -14.06
CA ALA A 484 5.38 -8.81 -14.02
C ALA A 484 6.66 -8.44 -13.25
N PHE A 485 7.05 -9.21 -12.22
CA PHE A 485 8.35 -9.03 -11.54
C PHE A 485 9.51 -9.29 -12.50
N GLU A 486 9.48 -10.40 -13.23
CA GLU A 486 10.52 -10.81 -14.17
C GLU A 486 10.68 -9.79 -15.30
N TYR A 487 9.57 -9.34 -15.90
CA TYR A 487 9.58 -8.25 -16.89
C TYR A 487 10.18 -6.95 -16.33
N ALA A 488 9.74 -6.52 -15.14
CA ALA A 488 10.18 -5.26 -14.56
C ALA A 488 11.67 -5.30 -14.17
N GLN A 489 12.19 -6.48 -13.76
CA GLN A 489 13.62 -6.71 -13.54
C GLN A 489 14.41 -6.61 -14.86
N GLY A 490 13.98 -7.31 -15.91
CA GLY A 490 14.61 -7.22 -17.23
C GLY A 490 14.64 -5.78 -17.77
N LEU A 491 13.53 -5.04 -17.59
CA LEU A 491 13.47 -3.63 -17.96
C LEU A 491 14.44 -2.77 -17.13
N ARG A 492 14.52 -3.00 -15.81
CA ARG A 492 15.44 -2.27 -14.93
C ARG A 492 16.90 -2.47 -15.33
N GLU A 493 17.29 -3.70 -15.66
CA GLU A 493 18.63 -4.01 -16.13
C GLU A 493 18.98 -3.22 -17.40
N LEU A 494 18.05 -3.17 -18.37
CA LEU A 494 18.23 -2.38 -19.60
C LEU A 494 18.39 -0.89 -19.28
N LEU A 495 17.49 -0.33 -18.48
CA LEU A 495 17.46 1.11 -18.18
C LEU A 495 18.64 1.57 -17.32
N ASP A 496 19.20 0.69 -16.47
CA ASP A 496 20.39 0.99 -15.66
C ASP A 496 21.62 1.26 -16.52
N THR A 497 21.73 0.67 -17.72
CA THR A 497 22.85 0.91 -18.64
C THR A 497 22.97 2.37 -19.09
N ARG A 498 21.91 3.17 -18.97
CA ARG A 498 21.87 4.60 -19.32
C ARG A 498 21.38 5.50 -18.19
N GLY A 499 21.25 4.97 -16.96
CA GLY A 499 20.77 5.74 -15.81
C GLY A 499 19.34 6.30 -15.98
N LYS A 500 18.47 5.57 -16.69
CA LYS A 500 17.06 5.96 -16.93
C LYS A 500 16.15 5.56 -15.77
N LEU A 501 15.02 6.24 -15.64
CA LEU A 501 14.09 6.06 -14.52
C LEU A 501 12.87 5.20 -14.90
N ILE A 502 12.19 4.61 -13.91
CA ILE A 502 10.89 3.96 -14.07
C ILE A 502 9.84 4.70 -13.24
N LEU A 503 8.82 5.23 -13.92
CA LEU A 503 7.56 5.69 -13.34
C LEU A 503 6.51 4.60 -13.58
N VAL A 504 5.84 4.16 -12.52
CA VAL A 504 4.77 3.16 -12.61
C VAL A 504 3.43 3.78 -12.26
N ASN A 505 2.37 3.35 -12.92
CA ASN A 505 0.99 3.62 -12.52
C ASN A 505 0.37 2.37 -11.89
N GLN A 506 -0.25 2.58 -10.73
CA GLN A 506 -0.95 1.56 -9.96
C GLN A 506 -2.28 2.10 -9.42
N TYR A 507 -3.33 1.28 -9.49
CA TYR A 507 -4.64 1.60 -8.92
C TYR A 507 -4.71 1.27 -7.42
N GLY A 508 -4.03 0.19 -7.01
CA GLY A 508 -4.04 -0.33 -5.64
C GLY A 508 -3.07 -1.50 -5.48
N HIS A 509 -3.04 -2.08 -4.28
CA HIS A 509 -2.21 -3.26 -3.98
C HIS A 509 -3.12 -4.48 -3.83
N GLY A 510 -3.38 -5.19 -4.92
CA GLY A 510 -4.15 -6.45 -4.91
C GLY A 510 -3.28 -7.71 -4.99
N ALA A 511 -1.98 -7.55 -5.24
CA ALA A 511 -0.97 -8.59 -5.37
C ALA A 511 0.40 -7.99 -5.04
N PRO A 512 1.44 -8.82 -4.77
CA PRO A 512 2.82 -8.34 -4.68
C PRO A 512 3.22 -7.55 -5.93
N ALA A 513 4.08 -6.53 -5.77
CA ALA A 513 4.61 -5.72 -6.88
C ALA A 513 6.12 -5.45 -6.70
N PRO A 514 6.90 -5.30 -7.79
CA PRO A 514 8.35 -5.16 -7.74
C PRO A 514 8.77 -3.72 -7.38
N PHE A 515 8.32 -3.20 -6.23
CA PHE A 515 8.59 -1.82 -5.81
C PHE A 515 10.08 -1.47 -5.72
N HIS A 516 10.96 -2.46 -5.59
CA HIS A 516 12.40 -2.29 -5.57
C HIS A 516 12.98 -1.76 -6.90
N VAL A 517 12.35 -2.08 -8.05
CA VAL A 517 12.84 -1.63 -9.37
C VAL A 517 12.32 -0.24 -9.77
N PHE A 518 11.20 0.20 -9.21
CA PHE A 518 10.60 1.51 -9.52
C PHE A 518 11.32 2.67 -8.85
N ASP A 519 11.32 3.84 -9.51
CA ASP A 519 11.98 5.06 -9.03
C ASP A 519 10.98 6.13 -8.60
N CYS A 520 9.82 6.20 -9.26
CA CYS A 520 8.65 6.96 -8.82
C CYS A 520 7.43 6.03 -8.81
N LEU A 521 6.80 5.89 -7.64
CA LEU A 521 5.56 5.12 -7.51
C LEU A 521 4.37 6.06 -7.76
N GLY A 522 3.68 5.86 -8.86
CA GLY A 522 2.46 6.56 -9.21
C GLY A 522 1.24 5.78 -8.76
N LYS A 523 0.36 6.45 -8.01
CA LYS A 523 -0.96 5.94 -7.62
C LYS A 523 -2.03 6.72 -8.37
N GLU A 524 -2.82 6.06 -9.20
CA GLU A 524 -3.90 6.71 -9.93
C GLU A 524 -5.18 6.89 -9.07
N TYR A 525 -5.85 8.02 -9.28
CA TYR A 525 -6.98 8.56 -8.52
C TYR A 525 -6.63 9.15 -7.16
N TRP A 526 -7.52 10.01 -6.65
CA TRP A 526 -7.41 10.48 -5.28
C TRP A 526 -7.69 9.35 -4.29
N VAL A 527 -6.91 9.30 -3.20
CA VAL A 527 -7.17 8.49 -2.00
C VAL A 527 -6.88 9.35 -0.77
N PRO A 528 -7.46 9.02 0.40
CA PRO A 528 -7.16 9.72 1.64
C PRO A 528 -5.65 9.80 1.90
N GLY A 529 -5.12 11.00 2.14
CA GLY A 529 -3.67 11.28 2.26
C GLY A 529 -3.04 10.57 3.46
N ALA A 530 -3.83 10.34 4.51
CA ALA A 530 -3.45 9.60 5.71
C ALA A 530 -3.91 8.12 5.71
N GLY A 531 -4.45 7.61 4.59
CA GLY A 531 -5.05 6.28 4.50
C GLY A 531 -4.05 5.11 4.43
N ARG A 532 -4.52 3.89 4.73
CA ARG A 532 -3.69 2.66 4.76
C ARG A 532 -3.04 2.31 3.43
N LEU A 533 -3.63 2.68 2.31
CA LEU A 533 -3.00 2.45 1.00
C LEU A 533 -1.70 3.27 0.91
N LEU A 534 -1.73 4.57 1.22
CA LEU A 534 -0.52 5.41 1.18
C LEU A 534 0.50 5.05 2.25
N GLN A 535 0.06 4.53 3.41
CA GLN A 535 0.97 3.90 4.38
C GLN A 535 1.74 2.73 3.77
N ARG A 536 1.05 1.84 3.03
CA ARG A 536 1.69 0.72 2.32
C ARG A 536 2.67 1.22 1.27
N TYR A 537 2.27 2.16 0.42
CA TYR A 537 3.18 2.78 -0.55
C TYR A 537 4.43 3.33 0.13
N ARG A 538 4.27 4.06 1.25
CA ARG A 538 5.43 4.60 1.98
C ARG A 538 6.30 3.48 2.58
N ALA A 539 5.70 2.43 3.14
CA ALA A 539 6.45 1.29 3.68
C ALA A 539 7.16 0.44 2.62
N THR A 540 6.63 0.31 1.41
CA THR A 540 7.27 -0.45 0.32
C THR A 540 8.24 0.40 -0.51
N SER A 541 8.17 1.74 -0.40
CA SER A 541 9.04 2.67 -1.13
C SER A 541 10.11 3.35 -0.27
N TYR A 542 9.95 3.32 1.06
CA TYR A 542 10.80 3.99 2.04
C TYR A 542 11.02 5.48 1.68
N GLN A 543 12.19 5.85 1.17
CA GLN A 543 12.55 7.24 0.83
C GLN A 543 12.39 7.58 -0.66
N LYS A 544 11.88 6.66 -1.49
CA LYS A 544 11.58 6.94 -2.90
C LYS A 544 10.40 7.91 -3.05
N VAL A 545 10.25 8.48 -4.24
CA VAL A 545 9.14 9.36 -4.58
C VAL A 545 7.86 8.53 -4.71
N VAL A 546 6.80 9.01 -4.09
CA VAL A 546 5.43 8.53 -4.30
C VAL A 546 4.60 9.73 -4.73
N SER A 547 3.84 9.58 -5.81
CA SER A 547 2.95 10.61 -6.33
C SER A 547 1.58 10.04 -6.62
N ASN A 548 0.53 10.86 -6.44
CA ASN A 548 -0.82 10.53 -6.89
C ASN A 548 -1.14 11.19 -8.24
N LEU A 549 -2.04 10.64 -9.03
CA LEU A 549 -2.70 11.30 -10.18
C LEU A 549 -4.19 11.56 -9.87
N PRO A 550 -4.75 12.75 -10.15
CA PRO A 550 -6.16 13.06 -9.87
C PRO A 550 -7.15 12.20 -10.67
N ARG A 551 -8.39 12.04 -10.18
CA ARG A 551 -9.52 11.53 -11.01
C ARG A 551 -10.27 12.69 -11.68
N ASN A 552 -9.63 13.51 -12.52
CA ASN A 552 -10.20 14.71 -13.18
C ASN A 552 -10.92 15.78 -12.30
N GLU A 553 -11.33 15.45 -11.08
CA GLU A 553 -12.09 16.24 -10.12
C GLU A 553 -11.15 16.96 -9.15
N PRO A 554 -11.52 18.17 -8.69
CA PRO A 554 -10.78 18.85 -7.66
C PRO A 554 -10.86 18.07 -6.33
N ILE A 555 -9.86 18.28 -5.50
CA ILE A 555 -9.78 17.72 -4.15
C ILE A 555 -9.70 18.88 -3.15
N SER A 556 -10.20 18.69 -1.93
CA SER A 556 -10.22 19.79 -0.93
C SER A 556 -8.81 20.18 -0.47
N ASP A 557 -8.63 21.43 -0.05
CA ASP A 557 -7.37 21.91 0.53
C ASP A 557 -6.89 21.07 1.72
N ARG A 558 -7.84 20.59 2.55
CA ARG A 558 -7.55 19.69 3.67
C ARG A 558 -6.92 18.39 3.18
N GLN A 559 -7.54 17.73 2.22
CA GLN A 559 -7.04 16.47 1.68
C GLN A 559 -5.69 16.65 0.95
N LEU A 560 -5.45 17.78 0.27
CA LEU A 560 -4.12 18.08 -0.28
C LEU A 560 -3.05 18.20 0.80
N ARG A 561 -3.37 18.82 1.96
CA ARG A 561 -2.45 18.91 3.10
C ARG A 561 -2.21 17.57 3.78
N GLU A 562 -3.15 16.62 3.73
CA GLU A 562 -2.95 15.26 4.25
C GLU A 562 -1.78 14.54 3.57
N PHE A 563 -1.42 14.90 2.34
CA PHE A 563 -0.25 14.32 1.68
C PHE A 563 1.08 14.64 2.38
N LEU A 564 1.12 15.66 3.25
CA LEU A 564 2.28 15.92 4.11
C LEU A 564 2.50 14.82 5.15
N VAL A 565 1.50 14.00 5.50
CA VAL A 565 1.65 12.92 6.49
C VAL A 565 2.74 11.96 6.04
N TYR A 566 2.60 11.37 4.85
CA TYR A 566 3.57 10.41 4.31
C TYR A 566 4.46 11.00 3.21
N GLY A 567 4.50 12.32 3.03
CA GLY A 567 5.32 12.99 2.03
C GLY A 567 5.00 12.57 0.59
N ILE A 568 3.72 12.56 0.22
CA ILE A 568 3.21 12.14 -1.09
C ILE A 568 3.08 13.36 -2.00
N PHE A 569 3.55 13.32 -3.24
CA PHE A 569 3.38 14.44 -4.15
C PHE A 569 1.99 14.43 -4.79
N PRO A 570 1.25 15.56 -4.76
CA PRO A 570 0.03 15.68 -5.55
C PRO A 570 0.40 15.86 -7.04
N GLY A 571 -0.22 15.08 -7.90
CA GLY A 571 -0.01 15.14 -9.35
C GLY A 571 -1.08 15.91 -10.11
N GLY A 572 -1.03 15.88 -11.45
CA GLY A 572 -1.91 16.71 -12.28
C GLY A 572 -2.06 16.32 -13.73
N TYR A 573 -2.56 17.24 -14.55
CA TYR A 573 -2.74 17.04 -16.00
C TYR A 573 -2.16 18.22 -16.78
N GLY A 574 -1.47 17.94 -17.89
CA GLY A 574 -0.93 18.96 -18.80
C GLY A 574 -1.96 19.51 -19.79
N ARG A 575 -3.14 19.94 -19.32
CA ARG A 575 -4.26 20.40 -20.17
C ARG A 575 -4.89 21.71 -19.67
N PRO A 576 -5.54 22.50 -20.56
CA PRO A 576 -6.17 23.76 -20.17
C PRO A 576 -7.21 23.61 -19.04
N GLY A 577 -7.27 24.58 -18.14
CA GLY A 577 -8.27 24.65 -17.06
C GLY A 577 -8.00 23.73 -15.86
N TRP A 578 -6.98 22.86 -15.91
CA TRP A 578 -6.64 22.03 -14.75
C TRP A 578 -5.97 22.85 -13.65
N GLY A 579 -6.43 22.68 -12.40
CA GLY A 579 -5.82 23.30 -11.21
C GLY A 579 -6.04 24.81 -11.06
N GLU A 580 -6.73 25.46 -11.99
CA GLU A 580 -7.07 26.89 -11.94
C GLU A 580 -8.21 27.18 -10.94
N GLU A 581 -9.13 26.23 -10.73
CA GLU A 581 -10.18 26.31 -9.72
C GLU A 581 -9.66 25.89 -8.33
N GLY A 582 -9.26 26.87 -7.51
CA GLY A 582 -9.11 26.75 -6.05
C GLY A 582 -7.86 26.04 -5.52
N MET A 583 -7.32 25.02 -6.21
CA MET A 583 -6.25 24.19 -5.65
C MET A 583 -4.85 24.83 -5.69
N ARG A 584 -4.58 25.74 -6.63
CA ARG A 584 -3.24 26.33 -6.85
C ARG A 584 -2.62 26.93 -5.59
N ALA A 585 -3.41 27.61 -4.76
CA ALA A 585 -2.93 28.21 -3.51
C ALA A 585 -2.39 27.14 -2.55
N THR A 586 -3.09 26.01 -2.44
CA THR A 586 -2.67 24.90 -1.59
C THR A 586 -1.46 24.18 -2.18
N TYR A 587 -1.37 23.99 -3.50
CA TYR A 587 -0.14 23.49 -4.14
C TYR A 587 1.09 24.35 -3.82
N ARG A 588 0.96 25.68 -3.93
CA ARG A 588 2.02 26.64 -3.56
C ARG A 588 2.48 26.49 -2.11
N GLN A 589 1.59 26.07 -1.21
CA GLN A 589 1.88 25.83 0.20
C GLN A 589 2.53 24.46 0.44
N VAL A 590 2.00 23.37 -0.14
CA VAL A 590 2.41 22.00 0.20
C VAL A 590 3.61 21.48 -0.59
N VAL A 591 3.74 21.81 -1.88
CA VAL A 591 4.85 21.34 -2.74
C VAL A 591 6.24 21.65 -2.16
N PRO A 592 6.52 22.86 -1.64
CA PRO A 592 7.84 23.19 -1.09
C PRO A 592 8.15 22.36 0.17
N LEU A 593 7.12 22.12 0.99
CA LEU A 593 7.24 21.33 2.21
C LEU A 593 7.42 19.84 1.91
N LEU A 594 6.78 19.32 0.87
CA LEU A 594 6.98 17.96 0.38
C LEU A 594 8.39 17.76 -0.19
N ARG A 595 8.94 18.76 -0.89
CA ARG A 595 10.35 18.74 -1.34
C ARG A 595 11.32 18.77 -0.16
N LEU A 596 11.02 19.56 0.89
CA LEU A 596 11.78 19.52 2.15
C LEU A 596 11.74 18.12 2.77
N GLN A 597 10.56 17.54 2.96
CA GLN A 597 10.39 16.17 3.48
C GLN A 597 11.16 15.13 2.66
N HIS A 598 11.07 15.20 1.34
CA HIS A 598 11.80 14.31 0.43
C HIS A 598 13.32 14.40 0.61
N ARG A 599 13.86 15.61 0.83
CA ARG A 599 15.29 15.82 1.07
C ARG A 599 15.74 15.33 2.44
N LEU A 600 14.89 15.46 3.46
CA LEU A 600 15.18 14.96 4.80
C LEU A 600 15.11 13.44 4.89
N GLY A 601 14.20 12.84 4.11
CA GLY A 601 13.95 11.40 4.05
C GLY A 601 13.04 10.94 5.18
N TRP A 602 11.96 10.22 4.83
CA TRP A 602 11.06 9.61 5.80
C TRP A 602 11.76 8.50 6.58
N GLU A 603 11.41 8.35 7.85
CA GLU A 603 11.87 7.27 8.71
C GLU A 603 10.69 6.64 9.47
N PRO A 604 10.61 5.30 9.56
CA PRO A 604 9.41 4.62 10.06
C PRO A 604 9.17 4.83 11.55
N VAL A 605 10.23 4.99 12.35
CA VAL A 605 10.15 5.22 13.80
C VAL A 605 10.18 6.74 14.08
N PRO A 606 9.10 7.33 14.60
CA PRO A 606 9.02 8.78 14.80
C PRO A 606 9.91 9.29 15.94
N HIS A 607 10.19 8.45 16.95
CA HIS A 607 10.78 8.86 18.23
C HIS A 607 9.99 9.98 18.94
N ALA A 608 8.70 10.06 18.63
CA ALA A 608 7.74 10.94 19.25
C ALA A 608 6.44 10.16 19.47
N VAL A 609 5.77 10.41 20.59
CA VAL A 609 4.47 9.81 20.93
C VAL A 609 3.47 10.91 21.27
N ALA A 610 2.21 10.73 20.86
CA ALA A 610 1.12 11.62 21.27
C ALA A 610 0.45 11.07 22.53
N LYS A 611 0.07 11.97 23.44
CA LYS A 611 -0.74 11.62 24.61
C LYS A 611 -2.19 11.34 24.21
N GLU A 612 -2.70 12.10 23.25
CA GLU A 612 -4.09 12.03 22.77
C GLU A 612 -4.24 10.95 21.69
N SER A 613 -5.39 10.28 21.68
CA SER A 613 -5.72 9.27 20.65
C SER A 613 -6.07 9.91 19.30
N GLY A 614 -5.98 9.09 18.25
CA GLY A 614 -6.30 9.50 16.88
C GLY A 614 -5.28 10.47 16.28
N VAL A 615 -4.05 10.51 16.78
CA VAL A 615 -2.97 11.35 16.27
C VAL A 615 -1.93 10.50 15.54
N LEU A 616 -1.59 10.89 14.31
CA LEU A 616 -0.49 10.33 13.54
C LEU A 616 0.72 11.24 13.60
N ILE A 617 1.89 10.64 13.72
CA ILE A 617 3.18 11.35 13.72
C ILE A 617 4.12 10.65 12.75
N GLU A 618 4.62 11.38 11.76
CA GLU A 618 5.62 10.89 10.83
C GLU A 618 6.88 11.73 10.89
N ARG A 619 8.04 11.07 10.86
CA ARG A 619 9.34 11.71 10.97
C ARG A 619 10.04 11.80 9.62
N PHE A 620 10.63 12.97 9.39
CA PHE A 620 11.53 13.22 8.27
C PHE A 620 12.86 13.76 8.80
N GLY A 621 13.96 13.05 8.53
CA GLY A 621 15.29 13.38 9.03
C GLY A 621 15.41 13.24 10.56
N GLY A 622 16.27 14.06 11.17
CA GLY A 622 16.46 14.13 12.63
C GLY A 622 17.52 13.21 13.24
N THR A 623 18.10 12.27 12.51
CA THR A 623 19.24 11.46 12.98
C THR A 623 20.51 11.81 12.20
N GLY A 624 21.69 11.55 12.81
CA GLY A 624 22.98 11.78 12.15
C GLY A 624 23.26 13.26 11.80
N GLY A 625 22.69 14.19 12.57
CA GLY A 625 22.82 15.64 12.32
C GLY A 625 21.93 16.20 11.21
N LYS A 626 21.03 15.38 10.62
CA LYS A 626 20.02 15.88 9.69
C LYS A 626 18.98 16.74 10.43
N PRO A 627 18.43 17.80 9.80
CA PRO A 627 17.29 18.53 10.35
C PRO A 627 16.09 17.59 10.59
N LEU A 628 15.30 17.89 11.61
CA LEU A 628 14.11 17.13 11.98
C LEU A 628 12.83 17.88 11.61
N CYS A 629 11.96 17.20 10.86
CA CYS A 629 10.57 17.59 10.71
C CYS A 629 9.63 16.48 11.20
N LEU A 630 8.54 16.86 11.85
CA LEU A 630 7.44 15.97 12.25
C LEU A 630 6.16 16.41 11.54
N ALA A 631 5.59 15.53 10.71
CA ALA A 631 4.22 15.71 10.25
C ALA A 631 3.28 15.18 11.33
N VAL A 632 2.33 16.00 11.76
CA VAL A 632 1.39 15.67 12.83
C VAL A 632 -0.02 15.82 12.28
N HIS A 633 -0.81 14.75 12.36
CA HIS A 633 -2.15 14.71 11.80
C HIS A 633 -3.15 14.24 12.84
N SER A 634 -4.21 15.01 13.06
CA SER A 634 -5.35 14.55 13.84
C SER A 634 -6.30 13.84 12.90
N ARG A 635 -6.50 12.53 13.06
CA ARG A 635 -7.49 11.78 12.26
C ARG A 635 -8.92 12.26 12.54
N TRP A 636 -9.15 12.74 13.75
CA TRP A 636 -10.44 13.22 14.20
C TRP A 636 -10.38 14.10 15.43
N GLY A 637 -11.38 14.96 15.54
CA GLY A 637 -11.63 15.76 16.72
C GLY A 637 -10.71 16.96 16.82
N ALA A 638 -11.30 18.14 16.96
CA ALA A 638 -10.54 19.32 17.33
C ALA A 638 -9.97 19.16 18.75
N LYS A 639 -8.65 19.25 18.91
CA LYS A 639 -7.97 19.07 20.20
C LYS A 639 -6.64 19.82 20.26
N VAL A 640 -6.12 20.02 21.46
CA VAL A 640 -4.70 20.27 21.66
C VAL A 640 -4.02 18.92 21.77
N VAL A 641 -2.99 18.71 20.97
CA VAL A 641 -2.16 17.50 20.98
C VAL A 641 -0.89 17.79 21.76
N THR A 642 -0.47 16.87 22.61
CA THR A 642 0.79 16.87 23.37
C THR A 642 1.68 15.76 22.86
N LEU A 643 2.82 16.12 22.29
CA LEU A 643 3.84 15.21 21.77
C LEU A 643 5.01 15.13 22.75
N THR A 644 5.47 13.94 23.09
CA THR A 644 6.72 13.73 23.84
C THR A 644 7.80 13.26 22.88
N LEU A 645 8.90 14.01 22.79
CA LEU A 645 10.04 13.74 21.90
C LEU A 645 11.21 13.13 22.67
N ASP A 646 11.77 12.02 22.18
CA ASP A 646 12.95 11.36 22.74
C ASP A 646 14.25 11.95 22.16
N HIS A 647 14.96 12.77 22.94
CA HIS A 647 16.20 13.39 22.48
C HIS A 647 17.32 12.38 22.29
N ALA A 648 17.42 11.39 23.16
CA ALA A 648 18.52 10.43 23.14
C ALA A 648 18.46 9.59 21.86
N ALA A 649 17.27 9.12 21.49
CA ALA A 649 17.08 8.33 20.28
C ALA A 649 17.31 9.15 18.99
N LEU A 650 17.02 10.45 19.02
CA LEU A 650 17.23 11.34 17.87
C LEU A 650 18.62 11.99 17.85
N GLY A 651 19.37 11.92 18.95
CA GLY A 651 20.64 12.64 19.09
C GLY A 651 20.45 14.17 19.09
N LEU A 652 19.34 14.66 19.66
CA LEU A 652 19.04 16.09 19.70
C LEU A 652 19.84 16.80 20.80
N PRO A 653 20.24 18.07 20.57
CA PRO A 653 20.91 18.90 21.58
C PRO A 653 19.92 19.35 22.66
N GLY A 654 20.42 19.97 23.73
CA GLY A 654 19.63 20.44 24.88
C GLY A 654 18.41 21.32 24.54
N ALA A 655 18.53 22.64 24.55
CA ALA A 655 17.37 23.52 24.31
C ALA A 655 16.95 23.52 22.83
N LEU A 656 15.70 23.18 22.55
CA LEU A 656 15.11 23.12 21.20
C LEU A 656 14.07 24.22 20.98
N TRP A 657 13.82 24.57 19.71
CA TRP A 657 12.72 25.42 19.28
C TRP A 657 11.82 24.66 18.30
N CYS A 658 10.52 24.96 18.34
CA CYS A 658 9.54 24.40 17.41
C CYS A 658 8.96 25.49 16.50
N HIS A 659 8.78 25.18 15.23
CA HIS A 659 8.15 26.07 14.24
C HIS A 659 7.19 25.28 13.35
N GLU A 660 5.93 25.71 13.30
CA GLU A 660 4.91 25.16 12.41
C GLU A 660 5.09 25.80 11.02
N LEU A 661 5.32 24.98 9.99
CA LEU A 661 5.74 25.42 8.66
C LEU A 661 4.59 25.64 7.67
N VAL A 662 3.36 25.19 7.97
CA VAL A 662 2.23 25.28 7.04
C VAL A 662 1.58 26.67 7.13
N SER A 663 1.19 27.09 8.32
CA SER A 663 0.41 28.31 8.58
C SER A 663 1.08 29.26 9.59
N ASP A 664 2.22 28.88 10.18
CA ASP A 664 2.86 29.58 11.31
C ASP A 664 1.94 29.72 12.53
N ASP A 665 1.14 28.67 12.77
CA ASP A 665 0.22 28.61 13.90
C ASP A 665 0.96 28.48 15.25
N PRO A 666 0.30 28.84 16.37
CA PRO A 666 0.88 28.72 17.70
C PRO A 666 1.30 27.28 18.02
N VAL A 667 2.51 27.16 18.57
CA VAL A 667 3.08 25.94 19.16
C VAL A 667 3.72 26.35 20.48
N THR A 668 3.51 25.57 21.53
CA THR A 668 4.24 25.73 22.79
C THR A 668 5.05 24.47 23.07
N TRP A 669 6.14 24.60 23.81
CA TRP A 669 6.96 23.46 24.18
C TRP A 669 7.72 23.72 25.46
N VAL A 670 8.04 22.63 26.17
CA VAL A 670 8.84 22.63 27.38
C VAL A 670 9.89 21.54 27.22
N THR A 671 11.14 21.84 27.56
CA THR A 671 12.25 20.87 27.51
C THR A 671 12.79 20.65 28.91
N GLU A 672 12.65 19.43 29.40
CA GLU A 672 13.07 19.00 30.73
C GLU A 672 13.73 17.62 30.63
N ALA A 673 14.84 17.43 31.35
CA ALA A 673 15.50 16.12 31.50
C ALA A 673 15.77 15.31 30.21
N GLY A 674 16.04 15.98 29.08
CA GLY A 674 16.30 15.30 27.79
C GLY A 674 15.04 14.83 27.06
N GLN A 675 13.88 15.37 27.42
CA GLN A 675 12.63 15.23 26.66
C GLN A 675 12.08 16.62 26.34
N THR A 676 11.42 16.73 25.19
CA THR A 676 10.62 17.92 24.87
C THR A 676 9.17 17.51 24.75
N GLU A 677 8.31 18.16 25.54
CA GLU A 677 6.87 18.14 25.31
C GLU A 677 6.50 19.29 24.38
N ILE A 678 5.83 18.99 23.27
CA ILE A 678 5.37 19.97 22.28
C ILE A 678 3.86 19.93 22.25
N GLN A 679 3.21 21.09 22.31
CA GLN A 679 1.77 21.21 22.16
C GLN A 679 1.40 22.04 20.94
N LEU A 680 0.37 21.58 20.23
CA LEU A 680 -0.20 22.24 19.05
C LEU A 680 -1.71 21.96 18.97
N GLY A 681 -2.49 22.94 18.50
CA GLY A 681 -3.91 22.74 18.21
C GLY A 681 -4.05 22.00 16.88
N LEU A 682 -4.96 21.05 16.77
CA LEU A 682 -5.30 20.39 15.51
C LEU A 682 -6.82 20.25 15.42
N ALA A 683 -7.42 20.75 14.33
CA ALA A 683 -8.80 20.46 13.96
C ALA A 683 -8.93 19.00 13.47
N SER A 684 -10.16 18.50 13.36
CA SER A 684 -10.43 17.18 12.76
C SER A 684 -9.79 17.08 11.36
N GLY A 685 -9.02 16.03 11.10
CA GLY A 685 -8.27 15.77 9.85
C GLY A 685 -7.25 16.82 9.44
N GLU A 686 -6.88 17.73 10.32
CA GLU A 686 -5.84 18.71 10.04
C GLU A 686 -4.45 18.06 10.08
N THR A 687 -3.57 18.50 9.16
CA THR A 687 -2.16 18.10 9.12
C THR A 687 -1.29 19.33 9.27
N ARG A 688 -0.28 19.25 10.15
CA ARG A 688 0.75 20.28 10.36
C ARG A 688 2.13 19.70 10.17
N LEU A 689 3.10 20.55 9.87
CA LEU A 689 4.51 20.17 9.73
C LEU A 689 5.36 21.00 10.70
N LEU A 690 5.95 20.33 11.69
CA LEU A 690 6.81 20.96 12.68
C LEU A 690 8.27 20.83 12.29
N ALA A 691 9.01 21.93 12.23
CA ALA A 691 10.46 21.94 12.32
C ALA A 691 10.87 21.96 13.80
N VAL A 692 11.70 20.99 14.22
CA VAL A 692 12.12 20.85 15.62
C VAL A 692 13.64 20.74 15.68
N GLY A 693 14.28 21.57 16.51
CA GLY A 693 15.73 21.55 16.61
C GLY A 693 16.32 22.82 17.22
N ASP A 694 17.65 22.91 17.21
CA ASP A 694 18.38 24.11 17.58
C ASP A 694 18.48 25.11 16.40
N ALA A 695 19.20 26.21 16.61
CA ALA A 695 19.47 27.21 15.60
C ALA A 695 20.10 26.63 14.30
N ARG A 696 20.92 25.57 14.40
CA ARG A 696 21.57 24.96 13.23
C ARG A 696 20.55 24.18 12.39
N THR A 697 19.66 23.44 13.04
CA THR A 697 18.55 22.75 12.37
C THR A 697 17.65 23.74 11.63
N HIS A 698 17.22 24.81 12.31
CA HIS A 698 16.37 25.84 11.68
C HIS A 698 17.09 26.55 10.52
N ALA A 699 18.38 26.84 10.66
CA ALA A 699 19.17 27.41 9.57
C ALA A 699 19.27 26.47 8.38
N ALA A 700 19.50 25.17 8.60
CA ALA A 700 19.57 24.18 7.53
C ALA A 700 18.24 24.03 6.77
N ILE A 701 17.10 23.99 7.48
CA ILE A 701 15.77 23.99 6.84
C ILE A 701 15.57 25.26 6.01
N ALA A 702 15.93 26.42 6.56
CA ALA A 702 15.82 27.69 5.86
C ALA A 702 16.69 27.72 4.59
N ARG A 703 17.91 27.16 4.59
CA ARG A 703 18.73 27.04 3.36
C ARG A 703 18.06 26.18 2.29
N ILE A 704 17.51 25.03 2.68
CA ILE A 704 16.79 24.14 1.76
C ILE A 704 15.62 24.87 1.10
N LEU A 705 14.83 25.60 1.90
CA LEU A 705 13.69 26.36 1.38
C LEU A 705 14.14 27.53 0.50
N ALA A 706 15.20 28.26 0.87
CA ALA A 706 15.76 29.34 0.04
C ALA A 706 16.25 28.83 -1.32
N GLU A 707 16.95 27.69 -1.33
CA GLU A 707 17.43 27.03 -2.55
C GLU A 707 16.26 26.63 -3.46
N ASP A 708 15.22 26.01 -2.88
CA ASP A 708 14.04 25.57 -3.61
C ASP A 708 13.25 26.74 -4.22
N ARG A 709 13.06 27.85 -3.48
CA ARG A 709 12.42 29.07 -4.02
C ARG A 709 13.22 29.71 -5.16
N LEU A 710 14.55 29.74 -5.04
CA LEU A 710 15.42 30.25 -6.11
C LEU A 710 15.36 29.34 -7.35
N ARG A 711 15.29 28.02 -7.17
CA ARG A 711 15.08 27.07 -8.26
C ARG A 711 13.76 27.34 -9.00
N ASP A 712 12.66 27.51 -8.27
CA ASP A 712 11.36 27.81 -8.89
C ASP A 712 11.39 29.14 -9.67
N ALA A 713 12.09 30.16 -9.17
CA ALA A 713 12.25 31.43 -9.89
C ALA A 713 13.00 31.26 -11.22
N ARG A 714 14.01 30.37 -11.27
CA ARG A 714 14.70 30.01 -12.51
C ARG A 714 13.76 29.30 -13.49
N LEU A 715 12.91 28.40 -13.01
CA LEU A 715 11.91 27.72 -13.85
C LEU A 715 10.89 28.70 -14.43
N CYS A 716 10.44 29.71 -13.67
CA CYS A 716 9.61 30.78 -14.21
C CYS A 716 10.28 31.54 -15.36
N THR A 717 11.60 31.79 -15.31
CA THR A 717 12.31 32.43 -16.43
C THR A 717 12.43 31.52 -17.65
N ALA A 718 12.54 30.20 -17.46
CA ALA A 718 12.49 29.24 -18.55
C ALA A 718 11.09 29.21 -19.19
N GLU A 719 10.03 29.19 -18.37
CA GLU A 719 8.63 29.28 -18.84
C GLU A 719 8.38 30.57 -19.63
N TYR A 720 8.90 31.69 -19.13
CA TYR A 720 8.80 32.98 -19.81
C TYR A 720 9.40 32.92 -21.21
N ARG A 721 10.61 32.33 -21.35
CA ARG A 721 11.23 32.17 -22.67
C ARG A 721 10.36 31.35 -23.60
N LEU A 722 9.80 30.24 -23.12
CA LEU A 722 8.98 29.36 -23.94
C LEU A 722 7.69 30.05 -24.42
N ARG A 723 7.06 30.85 -23.55
CA ARG A 723 5.81 31.55 -23.87
C ARG A 723 6.02 32.81 -24.72
N GLU A 724 7.06 33.60 -24.42
CA GLU A 724 7.29 34.91 -25.03
C GLU A 724 8.27 34.88 -26.21
N GLY A 725 8.93 33.74 -26.47
CA GLY A 725 9.94 33.61 -27.52
C GLY A 725 11.24 34.39 -27.27
N ARG A 726 11.42 34.96 -26.07
CA ARG A 726 12.62 35.74 -25.68
C ARG A 726 13.00 35.51 -24.22
N ALA A 727 14.29 35.63 -23.91
CA ALA A 727 14.78 35.49 -22.53
C ALA A 727 14.16 36.53 -21.58
N HIS A 728 13.91 36.13 -20.33
CA HIS A 728 13.52 37.05 -19.27
C HIS A 728 14.73 37.91 -18.85
N LEU A 729 14.50 39.18 -18.49
CA LEU A 729 15.57 40.16 -18.22
C LEU A 729 16.52 39.71 -17.09
N LEU A 730 16.02 38.96 -16.10
CA LEU A 730 16.79 38.45 -14.97
C LEU A 730 17.42 37.07 -15.20
N GLU A 731 17.18 36.40 -16.33
CA GLU A 731 17.53 34.98 -16.45
C GLU A 731 19.03 34.71 -16.22
N ARG A 732 19.92 35.49 -16.85
CA ARG A 732 21.36 35.37 -16.64
C ARG A 732 21.78 35.69 -15.19
N HIS A 733 21.06 36.59 -14.53
CA HIS A 733 21.35 36.96 -13.15
C HIS A 733 20.94 35.82 -12.20
N LEU A 734 19.80 35.17 -12.45
CA LEU A 734 19.32 34.04 -11.65
C LEU A 734 20.21 32.79 -11.79
N GLN A 735 20.84 32.58 -12.95
CA GLN A 735 21.78 31.48 -13.15
C GLN A 735 23.00 31.55 -12.22
N THR A 736 23.45 32.75 -11.86
CA THR A 736 24.62 32.98 -10.99
C THR A 736 24.25 33.38 -9.57
N ALA A 737 22.96 33.66 -9.29
CA ALA A 737 22.48 34.00 -7.97
C ALA A 737 22.72 32.86 -6.97
N SER A 738 23.13 33.22 -5.76
CA SER A 738 23.23 32.30 -4.61
C SER A 738 21.99 32.42 -3.73
N HIS A 739 21.48 31.29 -3.25
CA HIS A 739 20.40 31.23 -2.28
C HIS A 739 20.85 31.68 -0.87
N GLU A 740 22.15 31.91 -0.66
CA GLU A 740 22.71 32.34 0.63
C GLU A 740 22.76 33.88 0.77
N ASN A 741 22.60 34.63 -0.32
CA ASN A 741 22.71 36.09 -0.30
C ASN A 741 21.34 36.77 -0.37
N ALA A 742 20.72 37.00 0.79
CA ALA A 742 19.40 37.61 0.89
C ALA A 742 19.29 39.01 0.26
N SER A 743 20.33 39.85 0.41
CA SER A 743 20.31 41.21 -0.12
C SER A 743 20.33 41.22 -1.65
N ALA A 744 21.15 40.34 -2.25
CA ALA A 744 21.17 40.18 -3.70
C ALA A 744 19.82 39.68 -4.24
N LEU A 745 19.20 38.71 -3.57
CA LEU A 745 17.87 38.19 -3.96
C LEU A 745 16.78 39.26 -3.91
N LEU A 746 16.77 40.12 -2.88
CA LEU A 746 15.82 41.25 -2.81
C LEU A 746 16.08 42.29 -3.91
N SER A 747 17.35 42.63 -4.16
CA SER A 747 17.69 43.54 -5.26
C SER A 747 17.24 42.98 -6.61
N LEU A 748 17.32 41.67 -6.83
CA LEU A 748 16.79 41.04 -8.03
C LEU A 748 15.25 41.10 -8.07
N ALA A 749 14.57 40.88 -6.94
CA ALA A 749 13.12 40.99 -6.87
C ALA A 749 12.61 42.40 -7.21
N GLU A 750 13.33 43.45 -6.80
CA GLU A 750 13.02 44.86 -7.11
C GLU A 750 13.25 45.22 -8.58
N ARG A 751 14.16 44.51 -9.26
CA ARG A 751 14.43 44.69 -10.70
C ARG A 751 13.41 44.00 -11.61
N VAL A 752 12.52 43.18 -11.06
CA VAL A 752 11.45 42.56 -11.86
C VAL A 752 10.47 43.65 -12.27
N THR A 753 10.53 44.05 -13.53
CA THR A 753 9.65 45.06 -14.12
C THR A 753 8.76 44.42 -15.17
N GLY A 754 7.44 44.57 -15.05
CA GLY A 754 6.49 44.01 -16.01
C GLY A 754 5.13 43.71 -15.38
N GLY A 755 4.16 43.35 -16.22
CA GLY A 755 2.80 43.00 -15.81
C GLY A 755 2.44 41.53 -16.02
N HIS A 756 3.39 40.68 -16.46
CA HIS A 756 3.11 39.28 -16.75
C HIS A 756 2.96 38.49 -15.44
N ALA A 757 2.11 37.45 -15.42
CA ALA A 757 1.92 36.60 -14.24
C ALA A 757 3.24 35.95 -13.74
N LEU A 758 4.13 35.62 -14.68
CA LEU A 758 5.49 35.13 -14.37
C LEU A 758 6.37 36.20 -13.72
N ASP A 759 6.27 37.47 -14.10
CA ASP A 759 7.05 38.55 -13.49
C ASP A 759 6.67 38.67 -12.00
N GLN A 760 5.36 38.71 -11.72
CA GLN A 760 4.84 38.75 -10.35
C GLN A 760 5.34 37.54 -9.53
N ARG A 761 5.26 36.33 -10.11
CA ARG A 761 5.71 35.13 -9.40
C ARG A 761 7.22 35.09 -9.17
N ILE A 762 8.03 35.51 -10.13
CA ILE A 762 9.50 35.59 -9.96
C ILE A 762 9.83 36.52 -8.80
N ALA A 763 9.21 37.70 -8.74
CA ALA A 763 9.42 38.66 -7.65
C ALA A 763 8.99 38.07 -6.29
N GLU A 764 7.85 37.40 -6.22
CA GLU A 764 7.40 36.70 -5.01
C GLU A 764 8.39 35.63 -4.55
N LEU A 765 8.80 34.72 -5.46
CA LEU A 765 9.74 33.64 -5.15
C LEU A 765 11.10 34.16 -4.69
N LEU A 766 11.60 35.24 -5.29
CA LEU A 766 12.86 35.86 -4.85
C LEU A 766 12.74 36.50 -3.45
N ARG A 767 11.60 37.11 -3.12
CA ARG A 767 11.34 37.62 -1.75
C ARG A 767 11.20 36.47 -0.75
N GLU A 768 10.52 35.38 -1.13
CA GLU A 768 10.44 34.16 -0.32
C GLU A 768 11.84 33.56 -0.09
N ALA A 769 12.65 33.43 -1.14
CA ALA A 769 14.02 32.95 -1.08
C ALA A 769 14.89 33.83 -0.16
N ALA A 770 14.80 35.15 -0.30
CA ALA A 770 15.54 36.09 0.52
C ALA A 770 15.14 36.03 2.00
N ARG A 771 13.85 35.88 2.30
CA ARG A 771 13.34 35.71 3.66
C ARG A 771 13.96 34.47 4.31
N TRP A 772 13.98 33.34 3.59
CA TRP A 772 14.59 32.10 4.07
C TRP A 772 16.11 32.21 4.17
N ALA A 773 16.78 32.88 3.24
CA ALA A 773 18.22 33.14 3.30
C ALA A 773 18.60 33.94 4.56
N ARG A 774 17.83 34.97 4.92
CA ARG A 774 18.02 35.71 6.19
C ARG A 774 17.83 34.81 7.41
N ALA A 775 16.78 33.99 7.40
CA ALA A 775 16.52 33.03 8.49
C ALA A 775 17.64 31.97 8.61
N ALA A 776 18.32 31.64 7.52
CA ALA A 776 19.48 30.76 7.51
C ALA A 776 20.77 31.41 8.05
N GLU A 777 20.99 32.69 7.74
CA GLU A 777 22.13 33.47 8.21
C GLU A 777 22.03 33.78 9.71
N LYS A 778 20.84 34.21 10.14
CA LYS A 778 20.55 34.60 11.51
C LYS A 778 19.24 33.94 11.98
N PRO A 779 19.27 32.65 12.34
CA PRO A 779 18.10 31.97 12.88
C PRO A 779 17.70 32.61 14.21
N GLU A 780 16.50 33.19 14.26
CA GLU A 780 15.98 33.81 15.47
C GLU A 780 15.32 32.76 16.38
N PRO A 781 15.63 32.74 17.69
CA PRO A 781 14.94 31.88 18.64
C PRO A 781 13.43 32.08 18.61
N ARG A 782 12.69 31.02 18.26
CA ARG A 782 11.23 31.03 18.40
C ARG A 782 10.86 30.95 19.88
N ARG A 783 9.83 31.68 20.28
CA ARG A 783 9.29 31.62 21.64
C ARG A 783 8.02 30.75 21.65
N PRO A 784 7.80 29.94 22.70
CA PRO A 784 6.55 29.23 22.88
C PRO A 784 5.37 30.21 22.83
N ARG A 785 4.34 29.88 22.04
CA ARG A 785 3.10 30.66 21.93
C ARG A 785 1.94 29.86 22.55
N PRO A 786 1.04 30.49 23.33
CA PRO A 786 -0.12 29.80 23.87
C PRO A 786 -0.93 29.10 22.78
N VAL A 787 -1.34 27.87 23.07
CA VAL A 787 -2.09 27.01 22.14
C VAL A 787 -3.51 26.86 22.64
N THR A 788 -4.48 26.99 21.74
CA THR A 788 -5.90 26.77 22.01
C THR A 788 -6.44 25.63 21.17
N VAL A 789 -7.52 25.01 21.63
CA VAL A 789 -8.28 24.05 20.80
C VAL A 789 -8.82 24.80 19.58
N PRO A 790 -8.58 24.32 18.34
CA PRO A 790 -9.18 24.90 17.15
C PRO A 790 -10.72 24.80 17.20
N PRO A 791 -11.45 25.66 16.46
CA PRO A 791 -12.89 25.48 16.35
C PRO A 791 -13.23 24.08 15.77
N PRO A 792 -14.36 23.48 16.20
CA PRO A 792 -14.80 22.19 15.68
C PRO A 792 -15.08 22.27 14.17
N ASP A 793 -15.04 21.12 13.49
CA ASP A 793 -15.32 21.05 12.06
C ASP A 793 -16.74 21.58 11.76
N PRO A 794 -16.90 22.58 10.87
CA PRO A 794 -18.22 23.10 10.51
C PRO A 794 -19.18 22.03 9.99
N ARG A 795 -18.69 20.88 9.51
CA ARG A 795 -19.53 19.75 9.07
C ARG A 795 -20.25 19.05 10.21
N SER A 796 -19.76 19.17 11.44
CA SER A 796 -20.47 18.73 12.65
C SER A 796 -21.63 19.65 13.03
N ALA A 797 -21.77 20.83 12.40
CA ALA A 797 -22.80 21.79 12.74
C ALA A 797 -24.21 21.26 12.43
N GLY A 798 -25.09 21.28 13.44
CA GLY A 798 -26.48 20.80 13.32
C GLY A 798 -26.68 19.33 13.68
N ILE A 799 -25.69 18.68 14.31
CA ILE A 799 -25.87 17.43 15.05
C ILE A 799 -26.42 17.75 16.46
N PRO A 800 -27.47 17.06 16.97
CA PRO A 800 -28.09 15.85 16.43
C PRO A 800 -28.89 16.10 15.15
N TRP A 801 -28.66 15.25 14.15
CA TRP A 801 -29.33 15.29 12.86
C TRP A 801 -30.52 14.33 12.86
N LYS A 802 -31.71 14.81 12.47
CA LYS A 802 -32.94 14.03 12.40
C LYS A 802 -33.64 14.27 11.06
N GLU A 803 -34.02 13.19 10.40
CA GLU A 803 -34.90 13.22 9.23
C GLU A 803 -36.34 12.93 9.66
N ASP A 804 -37.29 13.68 9.10
CA ASP A 804 -38.73 13.53 9.37
C ASP A 804 -39.45 13.41 8.03
N PHE A 805 -39.67 12.16 7.60
CA PHE A 805 -40.32 11.86 6.34
C PHE A 805 -41.78 12.35 6.27
N SER A 806 -42.42 12.75 7.38
CA SER A 806 -43.75 13.38 7.32
C SER A 806 -43.75 14.72 6.56
N GLN A 807 -42.58 15.32 6.38
CA GLN A 807 -42.40 16.59 5.66
C GLN A 807 -41.93 16.40 4.21
N GLY A 808 -41.96 15.15 3.71
CA GLY A 808 -41.44 14.80 2.39
C GLY A 808 -39.91 14.67 2.37
N LEU A 809 -39.38 14.18 1.24
CA LEU A 809 -37.94 14.05 1.03
C LEU A 809 -37.36 15.42 0.63
N ARG A 810 -36.42 15.91 1.44
CA ARG A 810 -35.82 17.23 1.28
C ARG A 810 -34.62 17.20 0.34
N GLU A 811 -34.73 17.80 -0.84
CA GLU A 811 -33.66 17.81 -1.84
C GLU A 811 -32.39 18.53 -1.36
N GLU A 812 -32.47 19.42 -0.38
CA GLU A 812 -31.30 20.07 0.23
C GLU A 812 -30.52 19.13 1.16
N ARG A 813 -31.10 18.01 1.57
CA ARG A 813 -30.50 17.02 2.48
C ARG A 813 -30.12 15.73 1.77
N TRP A 814 -30.90 15.30 0.80
CA TRP A 814 -30.74 14.02 0.12
C TRP A 814 -30.46 14.22 -1.38
N SER A 815 -29.55 13.41 -1.89
CA SER A 815 -29.33 13.20 -3.32
C SER A 815 -30.15 12.00 -3.74
N VAL A 816 -31.07 12.21 -4.69
CA VAL A 816 -32.00 11.21 -5.21
C VAL A 816 -31.71 11.03 -6.70
N PRO A 817 -31.58 9.79 -7.21
CA PRO A 817 -31.36 9.54 -8.63
C PRO A 817 -32.51 10.10 -9.48
N ARG A 818 -32.20 10.97 -10.44
CA ARG A 818 -33.22 11.65 -11.28
C ARG A 818 -33.84 10.76 -12.37
N ASN A 819 -33.25 9.62 -12.68
CA ASN A 819 -33.64 8.71 -13.78
C ASN A 819 -33.74 7.23 -13.34
N ALA A 820 -34.05 6.96 -12.07
CA ALA A 820 -34.20 5.58 -11.60
C ALA A 820 -35.51 4.95 -12.11
N LYS A 821 -35.44 3.68 -12.53
CA LYS A 821 -36.61 2.85 -12.84
C LYS A 821 -37.26 2.27 -11.57
N SER A 822 -36.49 2.18 -10.49
CA SER A 822 -36.97 1.83 -9.16
C SER A 822 -37.74 2.99 -8.51
N ARG A 823 -38.79 2.67 -7.76
CA ARG A 823 -39.61 3.67 -7.07
C ARG A 823 -38.92 4.08 -5.77
N ILE A 824 -38.71 5.37 -5.58
CA ILE A 824 -38.25 5.97 -4.32
C ILE A 824 -39.25 7.07 -3.99
N GLU A 825 -40.09 6.85 -2.99
CA GLU A 825 -41.16 7.80 -2.64
C GLU A 825 -41.30 7.96 -1.14
N VAL A 826 -41.82 9.12 -0.73
CA VAL A 826 -42.21 9.35 0.66
C VAL A 826 -43.73 9.35 0.74
N LYS A 827 -44.28 8.41 1.50
CA LYS A 827 -45.72 8.18 1.64
C LYS A 827 -46.09 7.98 3.11
N ASP A 828 -47.12 8.68 3.58
CA ASP A 828 -47.63 8.60 4.95
C ASP A 828 -46.53 8.73 6.05
N GLY A 829 -45.55 9.59 5.78
CA GLY A 829 -44.40 9.80 6.67
C GLY A 829 -43.37 8.68 6.68
N ARG A 830 -43.25 7.92 5.59
CA ARG A 830 -42.34 6.79 5.44
C ARG A 830 -41.60 6.89 4.12
N LEU A 831 -40.32 6.56 4.10
CA LEU A 831 -39.59 6.38 2.85
C LEU A 831 -39.81 4.95 2.36
N GLU A 832 -40.41 4.81 1.18
CA GLU A 832 -40.62 3.52 0.51
C GLU A 832 -39.68 3.43 -0.70
N MET A 833 -38.89 2.36 -0.77
CA MET A 833 -38.06 2.07 -1.95
C MET A 833 -38.44 0.70 -2.50
N GLU A 834 -38.91 0.68 -3.75
CA GLU A 834 -39.24 -0.56 -4.47
C GLU A 834 -38.28 -0.71 -5.65
N LEU A 835 -37.52 -1.81 -5.64
CA LEU A 835 -36.55 -2.09 -6.69
C LEU A 835 -37.25 -2.65 -7.94
N SER A 836 -37.00 -2.03 -9.08
CA SER A 836 -37.51 -2.52 -10.36
C SER A 836 -36.77 -3.79 -10.81
N SER A 837 -37.41 -4.63 -11.63
CA SER A 837 -36.74 -5.77 -12.27
C SER A 837 -35.66 -5.38 -13.28
N GLU A 838 -35.47 -4.10 -13.57
CA GLU A 838 -34.52 -3.59 -14.55
C GLU A 838 -33.26 -2.97 -13.92
N GLU A 839 -33.24 -2.83 -12.59
CA GLU A 839 -32.13 -2.27 -11.83
C GLU A 839 -31.63 -3.26 -10.79
N THR A 840 -30.34 -3.17 -10.45
CA THR A 840 -29.71 -4.01 -9.41
C THR A 840 -29.64 -3.31 -8.06
N SER A 841 -29.92 -2.01 -8.01
CA SER A 841 -29.94 -1.21 -6.77
C SER A 841 -30.75 0.07 -6.92
N ALA A 842 -31.41 0.49 -5.85
CA ALA A 842 -31.98 1.83 -5.66
C ALA A 842 -31.40 2.43 -4.38
N ALA A 843 -30.94 3.68 -4.43
CA ALA A 843 -30.22 4.31 -3.33
C ALA A 843 -30.54 5.81 -3.22
N ILE A 844 -30.59 6.34 -1.99
CA ILE A 844 -30.48 7.79 -1.71
C ILE A 844 -29.29 8.03 -0.80
N THR A 845 -28.58 9.14 -1.02
CA THR A 845 -27.38 9.48 -0.24
C THR A 845 -27.49 10.87 0.34
N THR A 846 -27.04 11.08 1.58
CA THR A 846 -27.01 12.41 2.18
C THR A 846 -26.09 13.34 1.39
N ARG A 847 -26.53 14.57 1.12
CA ARG A 847 -25.69 15.62 0.52
C ARG A 847 -24.67 16.20 1.50
N ARG A 848 -24.84 15.91 2.79
CA ARG A 848 -23.91 16.28 3.85
C ARG A 848 -23.10 15.06 4.27
N THR A 849 -21.86 15.33 4.65
CA THR A 849 -20.93 14.36 5.25
C THR A 849 -20.91 14.59 6.76
N PHE A 850 -21.04 13.52 7.54
CA PHE A 850 -21.05 13.55 8.99
C PHE A 850 -19.65 13.27 9.53
N ASP A 851 -19.17 14.06 10.48
CA ASP A 851 -17.92 13.80 11.20
C ASP A 851 -18.22 13.12 12.55
N PHE A 852 -17.88 11.84 12.66
CA PHE A 852 -18.05 11.05 13.90
C PHE A 852 -16.76 10.87 14.67
N GLY A 853 -15.74 11.59 14.24
CA GLY A 853 -14.51 11.83 14.93
C GLY A 853 -14.67 12.66 16.20
N GLU A 854 -15.57 13.64 16.19
CA GLU A 854 -15.81 14.55 17.30
C GLU A 854 -16.82 13.98 18.31
N GLN A 855 -17.83 13.27 17.83
CA GLN A 855 -18.86 12.64 18.66
C GLN A 855 -19.25 11.29 18.06
N PRO A 856 -19.55 10.26 18.88
CA PRO A 856 -20.09 9.01 18.38
C PRO A 856 -21.33 9.25 17.51
N LEU A 857 -21.38 8.64 16.33
CA LEU A 857 -22.61 8.57 15.56
C LEU A 857 -23.51 7.52 16.17
N GLU A 858 -24.70 7.95 16.57
CA GLU A 858 -25.76 7.04 16.98
C GLU A 858 -26.89 7.12 15.96
N PHE A 859 -27.00 6.08 15.15
CA PHE A 859 -28.09 5.89 14.22
C PHE A 859 -29.21 5.11 14.89
N ARG A 860 -30.39 5.72 14.92
CA ARG A 860 -31.64 5.08 15.31
C ARG A 860 -32.62 5.21 14.16
N TRP A 861 -33.12 4.09 13.68
CA TRP A 861 -34.16 4.07 12.67
C TRP A 861 -35.05 2.86 12.87
N ARG A 862 -36.27 2.95 12.35
CA ARG A 862 -37.13 1.78 12.18
C ARG A 862 -37.11 1.40 10.71
N PHE A 863 -37.07 0.11 10.41
CA PHE A 863 -37.27 -0.37 9.05
C PHE A 863 -38.18 -1.60 9.00
N GLN A 864 -38.80 -1.83 7.86
CA GLN A 864 -39.58 -3.02 7.58
C GLN A 864 -39.17 -3.50 6.20
N PHE A 865 -38.70 -4.75 6.15
CA PHE A 865 -38.38 -5.42 4.91
C PHE A 865 -39.61 -6.24 4.49
N ASN A 866 -40.26 -5.80 3.42
CA ASN A 866 -41.45 -6.45 2.89
C ASN A 866 -41.04 -7.35 1.73
N HIS A 867 -41.52 -8.60 1.79
CA HIS A 867 -41.38 -9.60 0.75
C HIS A 867 -40.01 -10.32 0.66
N ALA A 868 -40.02 -11.60 1.03
CA ALA A 868 -38.91 -12.55 0.84
C ALA A 868 -39.46 -13.81 0.16
N GLY A 869 -39.35 -13.87 -1.18
CA GLY A 869 -39.69 -15.05 -1.96
C GLY A 869 -38.53 -15.61 -2.79
N HIS A 870 -37.39 -14.93 -2.80
CA HIS A 870 -36.25 -15.28 -3.63
C HIS A 870 -34.95 -15.27 -2.80
N GLU A 871 -34.13 -16.30 -2.95
CA GLU A 871 -32.88 -16.55 -2.21
C GLU A 871 -31.76 -15.51 -2.44
N TRP A 872 -31.99 -14.46 -3.24
CA TRP A 872 -30.96 -13.56 -3.76
C TRP A 872 -31.18 -12.06 -3.46
N TYR A 873 -32.17 -11.73 -2.63
CA TYR A 873 -32.51 -10.34 -2.29
C TYR A 873 -31.59 -9.77 -1.19
N LEU A 874 -31.03 -8.57 -1.43
CA LEU A 874 -30.02 -7.95 -0.57
C LEU A 874 -30.43 -6.53 -0.16
N MET A 875 -30.79 -6.30 1.09
CA MET A 875 -30.92 -4.92 1.58
C MET A 875 -29.58 -4.41 2.13
N GLN A 876 -29.13 -3.27 1.60
CA GLN A 876 -28.00 -2.48 2.07
C GLN A 876 -28.55 -1.31 2.89
N GLY A 877 -28.95 -1.57 4.13
CA GLY A 877 -29.81 -0.68 4.90
C GLY A 877 -29.17 0.66 5.27
N VAL A 878 -27.88 0.67 5.58
CA VAL A 878 -27.08 1.89 5.83
C VAL A 878 -25.64 1.61 5.37
N ARG A 879 -25.16 2.33 4.36
CA ARG A 879 -23.74 2.38 3.98
C ARG A 879 -23.14 3.70 4.43
N LEU A 880 -22.05 3.63 5.19
CA LEU A 880 -21.22 4.77 5.56
C LEU A 880 -19.93 4.66 4.76
N ALA A 881 -19.66 5.61 3.89
CA ALA A 881 -18.46 5.63 3.04
C ALA A 881 -17.90 7.05 2.93
N PRO A 882 -16.58 7.19 2.77
CA PRO A 882 -15.98 8.47 2.41
C PRO A 882 -16.46 8.89 1.02
N GLU A 883 -16.65 10.19 0.82
CA GLU A 883 -17.23 10.80 -0.38
C GLU A 883 -16.48 10.44 -1.69
N ALA A 884 -15.20 10.06 -1.59
CA ALA A 884 -14.30 9.86 -2.72
C ALA A 884 -13.72 8.43 -2.84
N SER A 885 -14.21 7.44 -2.08
CA SER A 885 -13.62 6.10 -2.09
C SER A 885 -14.64 4.98 -1.82
N ASP A 886 -14.60 3.94 -2.64
CA ASP A 886 -15.26 2.66 -2.35
C ASP A 886 -14.49 1.83 -1.32
N ASP A 887 -13.22 2.17 -1.07
CA ASP A 887 -12.41 1.56 -0.02
C ASP A 887 -12.74 2.17 1.35
N GLY A 888 -13.05 1.30 2.31
CA GLY A 888 -13.43 1.70 3.67
C GLY A 888 -14.89 2.13 3.75
N TYR A 889 -15.79 1.19 4.03
CA TYR A 889 -17.20 1.44 4.34
C TYR A 889 -17.63 0.60 5.54
N ILE A 890 -18.65 1.07 6.27
CA ILE A 890 -19.44 0.22 7.17
C ILE A 890 -20.79 -0.01 6.50
N LEU A 891 -21.19 -1.26 6.39
CA LEU A 891 -22.44 -1.65 5.76
C LEU A 891 -23.28 -2.46 6.73
N PHE A 892 -24.46 -1.91 7.08
CA PHE A 892 -25.51 -2.70 7.70
C PHE A 892 -26.25 -3.48 6.61
N ARG A 893 -26.20 -4.81 6.68
CA ARG A 893 -26.69 -5.72 5.65
C ARG A 893 -27.80 -6.62 6.16
N ILE A 894 -28.81 -6.82 5.32
CA ILE A 894 -29.93 -7.73 5.56
C ILE A 894 -30.09 -8.66 4.35
N ASP A 895 -29.94 -9.96 4.60
CA ASP A 895 -30.03 -11.05 3.63
C ASP A 895 -31.40 -11.77 3.73
N PRO A 896 -31.76 -12.70 2.80
CA PRO A 896 -33.03 -13.40 2.80
C PRO A 896 -33.31 -14.14 4.12
N GLY A 897 -34.56 -14.08 4.56
CA GLY A 897 -34.98 -14.51 5.90
C GLY A 897 -34.66 -13.50 7.01
N ILE A 898 -34.40 -12.23 6.66
CA ILE A 898 -33.94 -11.15 7.56
C ILE A 898 -32.74 -11.63 8.39
N ARG A 899 -31.71 -12.09 7.69
CA ARG A 899 -30.42 -12.41 8.28
C ARG A 899 -29.59 -11.13 8.34
N VAL A 900 -29.43 -10.59 9.55
CA VAL A 900 -28.85 -9.25 9.77
C VAL A 900 -27.39 -9.34 10.20
N ARG A 901 -26.56 -8.42 9.69
CA ARG A 901 -25.18 -8.25 10.14
C ARG A 901 -24.59 -6.87 9.83
N LEU A 902 -23.45 -6.57 10.46
CA LEU A 902 -22.61 -5.42 10.13
C LEU A 902 -21.34 -5.88 9.40
N GLU A 903 -21.02 -5.25 8.28
CA GLU A 903 -19.85 -5.55 7.44
C GLU A 903 -18.92 -4.34 7.33
N ASN A 904 -17.66 -4.59 6.94
CA ASN A 904 -16.71 -3.57 6.58
C ASN A 904 -16.10 -3.81 5.18
N ALA A 905 -15.43 -2.80 4.62
CA ALA A 905 -14.88 -2.82 3.26
C ALA A 905 -13.79 -3.86 2.95
N ASP A 906 -13.18 -4.52 3.94
CA ASP A 906 -12.20 -5.58 3.66
C ASP A 906 -12.89 -6.89 3.20
N THR A 907 -14.22 -6.90 3.11
CA THR A 907 -15.02 -8.04 2.66
C THR A 907 -15.45 -7.83 1.20
N PRO A 908 -15.04 -8.68 0.25
CA PRO A 908 -15.69 -8.73 -1.05
C PRO A 908 -17.20 -8.98 -0.84
N PRO A 909 -18.11 -8.29 -1.56
CA PRO A 909 -19.56 -8.47 -1.41
C PRO A 909 -20.06 -9.92 -1.53
N SER A 910 -19.22 -10.80 -2.08
CA SER A 910 -19.46 -12.22 -2.38
C SER A 910 -18.79 -13.24 -1.45
N ASN A 911 -17.90 -12.84 -0.51
CA ASN A 911 -17.06 -13.80 0.21
C ASN A 911 -17.43 -14.07 1.69
N PHE A 912 -18.53 -13.51 2.21
CA PHE A 912 -19.28 -13.90 3.43
C PHE A 912 -18.54 -14.23 4.77
N GLU A 913 -17.21 -14.21 4.84
CA GLU A 913 -16.43 -14.76 5.96
C GLU A 913 -16.14 -13.74 7.08
N PHE A 914 -16.20 -12.43 6.80
CA PHE A 914 -15.77 -11.38 7.75
C PHE A 914 -16.91 -10.43 8.10
N SER A 915 -17.90 -10.99 8.78
CA SER A 915 -18.92 -10.17 9.43
C SER A 915 -18.42 -9.67 10.78
N LEU A 916 -18.66 -8.39 11.10
CA LEU A 916 -18.39 -7.84 12.42
C LEU A 916 -19.33 -8.40 13.49
N THR A 917 -20.45 -9.01 13.09
CA THR A 917 -21.43 -9.67 13.97
C THR A 917 -21.81 -11.05 13.45
N PRO A 918 -22.23 -12.01 14.29
CA PRO A 918 -22.82 -13.26 13.80
C PRO A 918 -24.07 -13.00 12.94
N TYR A 919 -24.44 -13.99 12.12
CA TYR A 919 -25.71 -13.99 11.42
C TYR A 919 -26.86 -14.26 12.39
N GLU A 920 -27.84 -13.38 12.40
CA GLU A 920 -29.02 -13.46 13.28
C GLU A 920 -30.30 -13.27 12.47
N SER A 921 -31.29 -14.15 12.69
CA SER A 921 -32.56 -14.15 11.95
C SER A 921 -33.67 -13.42 12.72
N PHE A 922 -34.51 -12.68 12.00
CA PHE A 922 -35.64 -11.93 12.56
C PHE A 922 -36.93 -12.13 11.75
N ALA A 923 -38.08 -11.73 12.32
CA ALA A 923 -39.39 -11.96 11.72
C ALA A 923 -39.63 -11.10 10.48
N THR A 924 -40.07 -11.70 9.37
CA THR A 924 -40.37 -10.97 8.12
C THR A 924 -41.67 -10.16 8.17
N ASN A 925 -41.75 -9.10 7.37
CA ASN A 925 -42.96 -8.26 7.20
C ASN A 925 -43.47 -7.59 8.50
N VAL A 926 -42.58 -7.36 9.46
CA VAL A 926 -42.86 -6.55 10.65
C VAL A 926 -41.80 -5.46 10.81
N PRO A 927 -42.13 -4.30 11.43
CA PRO A 927 -41.13 -3.27 11.71
C PRO A 927 -40.11 -3.70 12.77
N HIS A 928 -38.83 -3.41 12.51
CA HIS A 928 -37.71 -3.62 13.44
C HIS A 928 -37.07 -2.29 13.83
N GLN A 929 -36.67 -2.17 15.09
CA GLN A 929 -35.92 -1.04 15.62
C GLN A 929 -34.43 -1.35 15.58
N VAL A 930 -33.64 -0.49 14.93
CA VAL A 930 -32.18 -0.64 14.89
C VAL A 930 -31.51 0.50 15.63
N ARG A 931 -30.45 0.15 16.35
CA ARG A 931 -29.53 1.09 16.97
C ARG A 931 -28.11 0.71 16.58
N LEU A 932 -27.48 1.55 15.78
CA LEU A 932 -26.06 1.43 15.41
C LEU A 932 -25.30 2.60 16.01
N VAL A 933 -24.38 2.32 16.92
CA VAL A 933 -23.46 3.31 17.49
C VAL A 933 -22.08 3.09 16.90
N LEU A 934 -21.46 4.16 16.43
CA LEU A 934 -20.15 4.16 15.80
C LEU A 934 -19.29 5.25 16.44
N THR A 935 -18.12 4.86 16.90
CA THR A 935 -17.02 5.77 17.20
C THR A 935 -15.96 5.62 16.09
N PRO A 936 -14.88 6.41 16.07
CA PRO A 936 -13.82 6.25 15.07
C PRO A 936 -13.16 4.87 15.04
N GLU A 937 -13.29 4.10 16.13
CA GLU A 937 -12.59 2.83 16.30
C GLU A 937 -13.53 1.68 16.64
N ARG A 938 -14.72 1.95 17.17
CA ARG A 938 -15.62 0.94 17.73
C ARG A 938 -17.02 1.04 17.15
N PHE A 939 -17.67 -0.11 17.05
CA PHE A 939 -19.07 -0.18 16.73
C PHE A 939 -19.84 -0.89 17.83
N PHE A 940 -21.14 -0.66 17.80
CA PHE A 940 -22.10 -1.40 18.56
C PHE A 940 -23.42 -1.45 17.75
N LEU A 941 -23.96 -2.66 17.54
CA LEU A 941 -25.22 -2.91 16.85
C LEU A 941 -26.24 -3.61 17.76
N GLU A 942 -27.43 -3.02 17.87
CA GLU A 942 -28.62 -3.57 18.51
C GLU A 942 -29.79 -3.60 17.51
N MET A 943 -30.60 -4.65 17.59
CA MET A 943 -31.88 -4.73 16.88
C MET A 943 -32.96 -5.29 17.81
N ASP A 944 -34.10 -4.61 17.89
CA ASP A 944 -35.23 -4.92 18.79
C ASP A 944 -34.82 -5.17 20.25
N GLY A 945 -33.82 -4.41 20.73
CA GLY A 945 -33.26 -4.54 22.07
C GLY A 945 -32.30 -5.72 22.26
N LYS A 946 -32.08 -6.56 21.24
CA LYS A 946 -31.05 -7.61 21.23
C LYS A 946 -29.71 -7.04 20.75
N ARG A 947 -28.65 -7.22 21.55
CA ARG A 947 -27.25 -6.92 21.19
C ARG A 947 -26.77 -7.94 20.15
N LEU A 948 -26.54 -7.49 18.92
CA LEU A 948 -26.04 -8.36 17.83
C LEU A 948 -24.53 -8.38 17.75
N GLY A 949 -23.88 -7.27 18.13
CA GLY A 949 -22.44 -7.26 18.32
C GLY A 949 -21.91 -5.92 18.78
N GLU A 950 -20.72 -5.98 19.35
CA GLU A 950 -19.91 -4.84 19.74
C GLU A 950 -18.44 -5.18 19.51
N GLY A 951 -17.65 -4.20 19.10
CA GLY A 951 -16.25 -4.46 18.81
C GLY A 951 -15.54 -3.26 18.22
N GLU A 952 -14.34 -3.52 17.73
CA GLU A 952 -13.59 -2.57 16.90
C GLU A 952 -14.00 -2.76 15.44
N HIS A 953 -14.02 -1.68 14.66
CA HIS A 953 -14.23 -1.76 13.22
C HIS A 953 -12.99 -1.30 12.45
N ASP A 954 -12.91 -1.72 11.19
CA ASP A 954 -11.71 -1.56 10.40
C ASP A 954 -11.67 -0.31 9.52
N CYS A 955 -12.68 0.56 9.64
CA CYS A 955 -12.85 1.71 8.76
C CYS A 955 -11.78 2.78 8.96
N HIS A 956 -11.41 3.41 7.83
CA HIS A 956 -10.35 4.42 7.74
C HIS A 956 -10.86 5.85 7.69
N PHE A 957 -12.18 6.01 7.71
CA PHE A 957 -12.84 7.29 7.59
C PHE A 957 -13.47 7.64 8.94
N THR A 958 -13.40 8.90 9.30
CA THR A 958 -14.16 9.51 10.40
C THR A 958 -15.26 10.42 9.86
N GLN A 959 -15.36 10.46 8.53
CA GLN A 959 -16.29 11.28 7.79
C GLN A 959 -17.00 10.40 6.79
N ALA A 960 -18.33 10.37 6.85
CA ALA A 960 -19.12 9.53 5.97
C ALA A 960 -20.35 10.25 5.46
N ALA A 961 -20.67 10.02 4.19
CA ALA A 961 -22.03 10.17 3.72
C ALA A 961 -22.82 8.92 4.13
N ILE A 962 -24.12 9.10 4.35
CA ILE A 962 -25.04 8.00 4.65
C ILE A 962 -25.79 7.67 3.38
N THR A 963 -25.74 6.41 2.97
CA THR A 963 -26.56 5.89 1.87
C THR A 963 -27.57 4.90 2.42
N LEU A 964 -28.84 5.11 2.09
CA LEU A 964 -29.92 4.13 2.27
C LEU A 964 -30.17 3.46 0.94
N SER A 965 -30.22 2.12 0.92
CA SER A 965 -30.37 1.40 -0.35
C SER A 965 -31.02 0.03 -0.24
N VAL A 966 -31.62 -0.39 -1.35
CA VAL A 966 -32.08 -1.76 -1.62
C VAL A 966 -31.33 -2.27 -2.85
N SER A 967 -30.90 -3.53 -2.86
CA SER A 967 -30.09 -4.11 -3.94
C SER A 967 -30.41 -5.60 -4.16
N THR A 968 -29.92 -6.15 -5.26
CA THR A 968 -30.09 -7.58 -5.57
C THR A 968 -28.95 -8.08 -6.45
N GLY A 969 -28.53 -9.34 -6.25
CA GLY A 969 -27.56 -10.00 -7.12
C GLY A 969 -28.11 -10.36 -8.51
N HIS A 970 -29.45 -10.41 -8.64
CA HIS A 970 -30.17 -10.75 -9.88
C HIS A 970 -31.49 -9.96 -10.00
N LYS A 971 -31.96 -9.68 -11.21
CA LYS A 971 -33.23 -8.95 -11.48
C LYS A 971 -34.40 -9.51 -10.62
N GLY A 972 -35.02 -8.69 -9.77
CA GLY A 972 -36.13 -9.11 -8.91
C GLY A 972 -36.85 -7.93 -8.21
N ARG A 973 -38.02 -8.20 -7.59
CA ARG A 973 -38.86 -7.20 -6.89
C ARG A 973 -38.83 -7.36 -5.37
N GLY A 974 -38.85 -6.25 -4.65
CA GLY A 974 -38.85 -6.16 -3.19
C GLY A 974 -38.89 -4.71 -2.75
N ASP A 975 -39.46 -4.48 -1.57
CA ASP A 975 -39.67 -3.14 -1.02
C ASP A 975 -39.20 -3.02 0.43
N VAL A 976 -38.65 -1.86 0.73
CA VAL A 976 -38.18 -1.51 2.08
C VAL A 976 -38.82 -0.19 2.51
N VAL A 977 -39.26 -0.17 3.75
CA VAL A 977 -39.87 1.00 4.37
C VAL A 977 -38.98 1.47 5.52
N TRP A 978 -38.60 2.75 5.54
CA TRP A 978 -37.89 3.41 6.65
C TRP A 978 -38.78 4.45 7.34
N TRP A 979 -38.59 4.60 8.66
CA TRP A 979 -39.19 5.65 9.50
C TRP A 979 -38.14 6.42 10.30
#